data_AF-A0A0R3SJP3-F1
#
_entry.id   AF-A0A0R3SJP3-F1
#
_cell.length_a   1.000
_cell.length_b   1.000
_cell.length_c   1.000
_cell.angle_alpha   90.00
_cell.angle_beta   90.00
_cell.angle_gamma   90.00
#
_symmetry.space_group_name_H-M   'P 1'
#
loop_
_entity.id
_entity.type
_entity.pdbx_description
1 polymer ?
#
loop_
_entity_poly.entity_id
_entity_poly.type
_entity_poly.pdbx_seq_one_letter_code
_entity_poly.pdbx_strand_id
1 'polypeptide(L)'
;MLVVPAKDINANVASEVTIDYDESMDVGKIFADRCRERRDTSEGIIAIEVLICLMKCRNIRTVQGLDEMVNDAVKKLQQTDESNCSVKSACDIFQHFITMANLDETVSYEQLKKMLLDRARMYLRKMRGFRDNIARNTNHLIGSNFKLLTHAKSRNVAHSLSYIVNNEKNPRPLHCYVTQSMPSKSGELMVRELTKHGVSCTLVPDTALGYIMPEIDAVVLGAEAVVESGGVLNALGSCSVAMIAHALRKPVYVLVESFKFLRVYPFNQFYIPDELKWKYPKQPKVPSIAKRSEDVGRCNEDEITKTSTSKYDAWVNIKNQSSKKLVTEVPNIDYTSPNYITALITDLGILDTAAIHIMGRLFLLFCVIVAHASSAAYSSQTPGGNRLLILFLDGLRHNYFEYLDETGGVNQMRMGGCHVPKVKPVFPSNCFSNVHALFAGRESLHFSDFNASTEVNYTHRDLLWYRAAAEGKNVNLYHFPFCSGVIEKGLNCIPRRKYRKYPLKSTLATALHSLINKTTDLAVVYYEEIDEKGHLRGSSMDVMMENDTMFKIDEAILDVVEYIKEHPEENINFAIVSDHGMMDFNGFVTIDVFFLWRDVEHIVNLGSVAGIWPTNGSENSLEWRLRSPNRRFNLYTPKTLPGNAWPSSELAPYLLIPFPGYLLHVNYYPNSFADHFNPEKLPKKPRGAHGYSSDVEDMHTTFLAYGPAFSQGCEIKNKDNFFTYDVFPIIQKALFSESPPLPATSKTTESNITTISDTTSTTTTIVSTPPKPEAITGTEQLSGWEIKMVVGVIVAAFVIILLIGLVTRRILRMRQRQVDRICLVEDLADAEFQAGHYQQEDDYNKGDLRV
;
A
#
# COMPACT_ATOMS: atom_id res chain seq x y z
N MET A 1 37.28 -11.34 -43.65
CA MET A 1 36.21 -11.57 -44.64
C MET A 1 36.49 -12.92 -45.29
N LEU A 2 35.83 -13.97 -44.84
CA LEU A 2 35.81 -15.28 -45.50
C LEU A 2 34.44 -15.89 -45.19
N VAL A 3 33.68 -16.08 -46.25
CA VAL A 3 32.33 -16.63 -46.30
C VAL A 3 32.41 -18.12 -45.94
N VAL A 4 31.68 -18.52 -44.90
CA VAL A 4 31.25 -19.92 -44.75
C VAL A 4 29.80 -19.97 -45.26
N PRO A 5 29.44 -20.92 -46.13
CA PRO A 5 28.18 -20.89 -46.86
C PRO A 5 26.99 -21.13 -45.94
N ALA A 6 25.89 -20.42 -46.19
CA ALA A 6 24.58 -20.66 -45.59
C ALA A 6 23.98 -21.99 -46.12
N LYS A 7 24.52 -23.12 -45.68
CA LYS A 7 23.85 -24.42 -45.69
C LYS A 7 24.07 -25.03 -44.32
N ASP A 8 22.97 -25.45 -43.68
CA ASP A 8 22.87 -26.17 -42.40
C ASP A 8 22.41 -25.40 -41.14
N ILE A 9 21.77 -24.23 -41.27
CA ILE A 9 20.92 -23.67 -40.18
C ILE A 9 19.43 -24.01 -40.36
N ASN A 10 19.05 -24.69 -41.44
CA ASN A 10 17.66 -25.14 -41.68
C ASN A 10 17.32 -26.53 -41.12
N ALA A 11 18.17 -27.14 -40.29
CA ALA A 11 17.90 -28.44 -39.69
C ALA A 11 17.84 -28.35 -38.15
N ASN A 12 16.82 -27.65 -37.64
CA ASN A 12 16.18 -27.89 -36.33
C ASN A 12 14.97 -26.97 -36.05
N VAL A 13 14.47 -26.25 -37.06
CA VAL A 13 13.18 -25.52 -37.00
C VAL A 13 11.97 -26.48 -37.16
N ALA A 14 12.20 -27.78 -37.33
CA ALA A 14 11.18 -28.80 -37.48
C ALA A 14 10.84 -29.50 -36.15
N SER A 15 10.01 -28.82 -35.34
CA SER A 15 8.85 -29.42 -34.65
C SER A 15 8.16 -28.34 -33.82
N GLU A 16 7.32 -27.51 -34.46
CA GLU A 16 6.11 -27.10 -33.75
C GLU A 16 5.35 -28.40 -33.49
N VAL A 17 5.59 -29.02 -32.32
CA VAL A 17 4.71 -30.08 -31.84
C VAL A 17 3.36 -29.39 -31.65
N THR A 18 2.49 -29.54 -32.63
CA THR A 18 1.08 -29.18 -32.56
C THR A 18 0.52 -29.93 -31.37
N ILE A 19 0.27 -29.21 -30.29
CA ILE A 19 -0.44 -29.73 -29.14
C ILE A 19 -1.88 -29.90 -29.61
N ASP A 20 -2.34 -31.14 -29.72
CA ASP A 20 -3.75 -31.44 -29.90
C ASP A 20 -4.44 -31.08 -28.58
N TYR A 21 -5.00 -29.88 -28.54
CA TYR A 21 -5.60 -29.33 -27.33
C TYR A 21 -7.10 -29.62 -27.36
N ASP A 22 -7.56 -30.49 -26.46
CA ASP A 22 -8.99 -30.67 -26.17
C ASP A 22 -9.39 -29.69 -25.05
N GLU A 23 -10.52 -28.99 -25.21
CA GLU A 23 -11.05 -28.02 -24.26
C GLU A 23 -11.26 -28.60 -22.84
N SER A 24 -11.32 -29.95 -22.74
CA SER A 24 -11.46 -30.74 -21.52
C SER A 24 -10.15 -30.98 -20.72
N MET A 25 -8.98 -30.64 -21.26
CA MET A 25 -7.68 -31.05 -20.67
C MET A 25 -7.13 -30.10 -19.58
N ASP A 26 -6.57 -30.72 -18.54
CA ASP A 26 -5.92 -30.06 -17.39
C ASP A 26 -4.55 -29.45 -17.78
N VAL A 27 -4.48 -28.11 -17.75
CA VAL A 27 -3.28 -27.30 -18.04
C VAL A 27 -2.08 -27.72 -17.18
N GLY A 28 -2.31 -28.01 -15.90
CA GLY A 28 -1.25 -28.39 -14.96
C GLY A 28 -0.64 -29.74 -15.33
N LYS A 29 -1.48 -30.69 -15.77
CA LYS A 29 -1.03 -32.00 -16.23
C LYS A 29 -0.19 -31.90 -17.50
N ILE A 30 -0.63 -31.12 -18.50
CA ILE A 30 0.12 -30.90 -19.75
C ILE A 30 1.51 -30.34 -19.43
N PHE A 31 1.57 -29.31 -18.58
CA PHE A 31 2.83 -28.70 -18.18
C PHE A 31 3.76 -29.72 -17.50
N ALA A 32 3.24 -30.48 -16.53
CA ALA A 32 4.03 -31.47 -15.80
C ALA A 32 4.57 -32.58 -16.72
N ASP A 33 3.75 -33.09 -17.65
CA ASP A 33 4.16 -34.12 -18.60
C ASP A 33 5.25 -33.60 -19.55
N ARG A 34 5.12 -32.35 -20.05
CA ARG A 34 6.14 -31.71 -20.88
C ARG A 34 7.46 -31.48 -20.15
N CYS A 35 7.42 -31.06 -18.88
CA CYS A 35 8.63 -30.94 -18.06
C CYS A 35 9.35 -32.28 -17.92
N ARG A 36 8.61 -33.39 -17.79
CA ARG A 36 9.19 -34.74 -17.69
C ARG A 36 9.78 -35.24 -19.00
N GLU A 37 9.12 -34.93 -20.12
CA GLU A 37 9.60 -35.24 -21.48
C GLU A 37 10.88 -34.47 -21.83
N ARG A 38 10.91 -33.16 -21.54
CA ARG A 38 11.95 -32.24 -22.00
C ARG A 38 12.79 -31.68 -20.85
N ARG A 39 13.47 -32.56 -20.10
CA ARG A 39 14.32 -32.20 -18.94
C ARG A 39 15.51 -31.26 -19.24
N ASP A 40 15.86 -31.08 -20.52
CA ASP A 40 16.84 -30.09 -20.99
C ASP A 40 16.28 -28.65 -20.94
N THR A 41 15.00 -28.49 -21.24
CA THR A 41 14.37 -27.18 -21.44
C THR A 41 13.98 -26.56 -20.10
N SER A 42 14.19 -25.25 -19.94
CA SER A 42 13.77 -24.52 -18.74
C SER A 42 12.25 -24.60 -18.54
N GLU A 43 11.81 -24.82 -17.31
CA GLU A 43 10.40 -24.95 -16.93
C GLU A 43 9.64 -23.65 -17.26
N GLY A 44 10.29 -22.49 -17.10
CA GLY A 44 9.74 -21.21 -17.55
C GLY A 44 9.50 -21.13 -19.07
N ILE A 45 10.37 -21.74 -19.90
CA ILE A 45 10.16 -21.80 -21.36
C ILE A 45 8.95 -22.69 -21.69
N ILE A 46 8.84 -23.85 -21.02
CA ILE A 46 7.71 -24.77 -21.20
C ILE A 46 6.40 -24.09 -20.77
N ALA A 47 6.41 -23.34 -19.67
CA ALA A 47 5.24 -22.57 -19.22
C ALA A 47 4.76 -21.58 -20.29
N ILE A 48 5.68 -20.83 -20.92
CA ILE A 48 5.33 -19.92 -22.01
C ILE A 48 4.82 -20.67 -23.26
N GLU A 49 5.39 -21.83 -23.60
CA GLU A 49 4.89 -22.68 -24.69
C GLU A 49 3.44 -23.12 -24.44
N VAL A 50 3.11 -23.53 -23.21
CA VAL A 50 1.75 -23.92 -22.82
C VAL A 50 0.80 -22.73 -22.87
N LEU A 51 1.21 -21.54 -22.40
CA LEU A 51 0.39 -20.32 -22.46
C LEU A 51 0.11 -19.89 -23.91
N ILE A 52 1.12 -19.92 -24.78
CA ILE A 52 0.95 -19.62 -26.22
C ILE A 52 -0.03 -20.62 -26.86
N CYS A 53 0.08 -21.91 -26.52
CA CYS A 53 -0.85 -22.92 -27.01
C CYS A 53 -2.30 -22.64 -26.57
N LEU A 54 -2.50 -22.32 -25.29
CA LEU A 54 -3.81 -21.97 -24.74
C LEU A 54 -4.44 -20.78 -25.47
N MET A 55 -3.64 -19.73 -25.70
CA MET A 55 -4.09 -18.56 -26.45
C MET A 55 -4.48 -18.90 -27.90
N LYS A 56 -3.79 -19.84 -28.55
CA LYS A 56 -4.16 -20.31 -29.91
C LYS A 56 -5.50 -21.06 -29.88
N CYS A 57 -5.66 -22.02 -28.96
CA CYS A 57 -6.74 -23.00 -28.98
C CYS A 57 -8.08 -22.48 -28.41
N ARG A 58 -8.06 -21.58 -27.42
CA ARG A 58 -9.30 -21.08 -26.78
C ARG A 58 -9.99 -20.01 -27.65
N ASN A 59 -11.31 -20.16 -27.80
CA ASN A 59 -12.17 -19.17 -28.46
C ASN A 59 -12.65 -18.11 -27.47
N ILE A 60 -11.73 -17.24 -27.07
CA ILE A 60 -12.03 -16.06 -26.24
C ILE A 60 -12.36 -14.91 -27.18
N ARG A 61 -13.28 -14.00 -26.83
CA ARG A 61 -13.72 -12.87 -27.68
C ARG A 61 -13.50 -11.49 -27.06
N THR A 62 -12.99 -11.41 -25.83
CA THR A 62 -12.80 -10.16 -25.08
C THR A 62 -11.40 -10.12 -24.46
N VAL A 63 -10.84 -8.93 -24.28
CA VAL A 63 -9.55 -8.73 -23.62
C VAL A 63 -9.60 -9.18 -22.16
N GLN A 64 -10.69 -8.88 -21.45
CA GLN A 64 -10.91 -9.35 -20.09
C GLN A 64 -10.92 -10.88 -19.99
N GLY A 65 -11.62 -11.57 -20.90
CA GLY A 65 -11.64 -13.03 -20.91
C GLY A 65 -10.26 -13.64 -21.20
N LEU A 66 -9.42 -12.94 -21.98
CA LEU A 66 -8.05 -13.38 -22.26
C LEU A 66 -7.18 -13.25 -21.01
N ASP A 67 -7.29 -12.13 -20.30
CA ASP A 67 -6.57 -11.90 -19.04
C ASP A 67 -6.99 -12.92 -17.97
N GLU A 68 -8.28 -13.15 -17.79
CA GLU A 68 -8.83 -14.16 -16.86
C GLU A 68 -8.30 -15.57 -17.18
N MET A 69 -8.27 -15.96 -18.46
CA MET A 69 -7.74 -17.26 -18.89
C MET A 69 -6.23 -17.38 -18.65
N VAL A 70 -5.44 -16.34 -18.96
CA VAL A 70 -3.98 -16.36 -18.70
C VAL A 70 -3.74 -16.47 -17.19
N ASN A 71 -4.46 -15.71 -16.37
CA ASN A 71 -4.31 -15.72 -14.92
C ASN A 71 -4.68 -17.08 -14.30
N ASP A 72 -5.76 -17.72 -14.74
CA ASP A 72 -6.13 -19.08 -14.30
C ASP A 72 -5.08 -20.11 -14.71
N ALA A 73 -4.58 -20.04 -15.94
CA ALA A 73 -3.53 -20.93 -16.43
C ALA A 73 -2.24 -20.77 -15.63
N VAL A 74 -1.76 -19.53 -15.41
CA VAL A 74 -0.56 -19.24 -14.62
C VAL A 74 -0.69 -19.83 -13.21
N LYS A 75 -1.85 -19.67 -12.57
CA LYS A 75 -2.12 -20.25 -11.25
C LYS A 75 -2.02 -21.78 -11.25
N LYS A 76 -2.58 -22.44 -12.27
CA LYS A 76 -2.48 -23.91 -12.43
C LYS A 76 -1.05 -24.38 -12.65
N LEU A 77 -0.27 -23.68 -13.48
CA LEU A 77 1.15 -23.97 -13.71
C LEU A 77 1.98 -23.88 -12.41
N GLN A 78 1.72 -22.85 -11.61
CA GLN A 78 2.41 -22.60 -10.33
C GLN A 78 2.08 -23.62 -9.23
N GLN A 79 0.94 -24.32 -9.34
CA GLN A 79 0.51 -25.33 -8.35
C GLN A 79 1.06 -26.73 -8.62
N THR A 80 1.77 -26.93 -9.73
CA THR A 80 2.34 -28.25 -10.10
C THR A 80 3.64 -28.54 -9.33
N ASP A 81 3.90 -29.82 -9.08
CA ASP A 81 5.14 -30.28 -8.43
C ASP A 81 6.41 -29.99 -9.26
N GLU A 82 6.26 -29.77 -10.57
CA GLU A 82 7.36 -29.43 -11.49
C GLU A 82 7.62 -27.91 -11.56
N SER A 83 6.84 -27.10 -10.84
CA SER A 83 6.98 -25.64 -10.85
C SER A 83 8.17 -25.16 -10.04
N ASN A 84 8.86 -24.14 -10.54
CA ASN A 84 9.99 -23.51 -9.86
C ASN A 84 9.97 -21.97 -10.04
N CYS A 85 10.95 -21.29 -9.46
CA CYS A 85 11.06 -19.82 -9.52
C CYS A 85 11.02 -19.26 -10.95
N SER A 86 11.55 -20.01 -11.94
CA SER A 86 11.59 -19.59 -13.34
C SER A 86 10.22 -19.60 -14.02
N VAL A 87 9.29 -20.44 -13.54
CA VAL A 87 7.90 -20.45 -14.02
C VAL A 87 7.23 -19.15 -13.60
N LYS A 88 7.34 -18.78 -12.31
CA LYS A 88 6.79 -17.53 -11.80
C LYS A 88 7.34 -16.33 -12.57
N SER A 89 8.66 -16.23 -12.70
CA SER A 89 9.30 -15.08 -13.36
C SER A 89 8.93 -14.98 -14.84
N ALA A 90 8.89 -16.11 -15.56
CA ALA A 90 8.49 -16.14 -16.95
C ALA A 90 7.02 -15.70 -17.13
N CYS A 91 6.11 -16.21 -16.29
CA CYS A 91 4.69 -15.86 -16.32
C CYS A 91 4.45 -14.39 -15.97
N ASP A 92 5.11 -13.84 -14.95
CA ASP A 92 4.99 -12.44 -14.55
C ASP A 92 5.40 -11.51 -15.72
N ILE A 93 6.52 -11.81 -16.39
CA ILE A 93 6.98 -11.05 -17.57
C ILE A 93 5.99 -11.19 -18.74
N PHE A 94 5.47 -12.39 -18.96
CA PHE A 94 4.53 -12.68 -20.03
C PHE A 94 3.20 -11.92 -19.86
N GLN A 95 2.63 -11.91 -18.65
CA GLN A 95 1.44 -11.14 -18.32
C GLN A 95 1.65 -9.64 -18.52
N HIS A 96 2.79 -9.12 -18.06
CA HIS A 96 3.14 -7.71 -18.29
C HIS A 96 3.25 -7.39 -19.79
N PHE A 97 3.82 -8.29 -20.57
CA PHE A 97 4.00 -8.11 -22.01
C PHE A 97 2.68 -8.16 -22.79
N ILE A 98 1.68 -8.92 -22.32
CA ILE A 98 0.33 -8.95 -22.90
C ILE A 98 -0.46 -7.69 -22.51
N THR A 99 -0.39 -7.26 -21.25
CA THR A 99 -1.13 -6.09 -20.74
C THR A 99 -0.65 -4.75 -21.29
N MET A 100 0.62 -4.63 -21.70
CA MET A 100 1.19 -3.40 -22.28
C MET A 100 0.98 -3.23 -23.80
N ALA A 101 0.18 -4.06 -24.45
CA ALA A 101 -0.18 -3.82 -25.84
C ALA A 101 -1.05 -2.54 -25.93
N ASN A 102 -0.48 -1.44 -26.45
CA ASN A 102 -1.26 -0.24 -26.78
C ASN A 102 -2.27 -0.61 -27.86
N LEU A 103 -3.55 -0.46 -27.54
CA LEU A 103 -4.65 -0.69 -28.45
C LEU A 103 -5.07 0.67 -29.01
N ASP A 104 -4.83 0.90 -30.30
CA ASP A 104 -5.60 1.91 -31.02
C ASP A 104 -7.07 1.45 -31.04
N GLU A 105 -8.01 2.38 -30.86
CA GLU A 105 -9.46 2.11 -30.68
C GLU A 105 -10.14 1.41 -31.88
N THR A 106 -9.39 1.10 -32.95
CA THR A 106 -9.91 0.65 -34.26
C THR A 106 -9.56 -0.80 -34.64
N VAL A 107 -8.87 -1.58 -33.79
CA VAL A 107 -8.38 -2.93 -34.16
C VAL A 107 -9.41 -4.03 -33.83
N SER A 108 -9.67 -4.94 -34.77
CA SER A 108 -10.53 -6.11 -34.53
C SER A 108 -9.91 -7.11 -33.55
N TYR A 109 -10.74 -7.85 -32.80
CA TYR A 109 -10.24 -8.82 -31.82
C TYR A 109 -9.34 -9.92 -32.44
N GLU A 110 -9.64 -10.39 -33.66
CA GLU A 110 -8.81 -11.38 -34.36
C GLU A 110 -7.43 -10.83 -34.71
N GLN A 111 -7.35 -9.57 -35.13
CA GLN A 111 -6.08 -8.90 -35.39
C GLN A 111 -5.29 -8.70 -34.08
N LEU A 112 -5.96 -8.32 -33.00
CA LEU A 112 -5.34 -8.22 -31.67
C LEU A 112 -4.79 -9.57 -31.20
N LYS A 113 -5.59 -10.64 -31.29
CA LYS A 113 -5.18 -12.00 -30.92
C LYS A 113 -3.94 -12.43 -31.71
N LYS A 114 -3.92 -12.15 -33.02
CA LYS A 114 -2.76 -12.43 -33.89
C LYS A 114 -1.52 -11.65 -33.44
N MET A 115 -1.64 -10.34 -33.22
CA MET A 115 -0.53 -9.49 -32.75
C MET A 115 0.04 -9.98 -31.41
N LEU A 116 -0.81 -10.33 -30.45
CA LEU A 116 -0.38 -10.86 -29.15
C LEU A 116 0.33 -12.21 -29.30
N LEU A 117 -0.17 -13.11 -30.16
CA LEU A 117 0.46 -14.40 -30.44
C LEU A 117 1.82 -14.24 -31.12
N ASP A 118 1.96 -13.33 -32.08
CA ASP A 118 3.23 -13.08 -32.78
C ASP A 118 4.28 -12.49 -31.84
N ARG A 119 3.87 -11.55 -30.99
CA ARG A 119 4.67 -11.02 -29.89
C ARG A 119 5.13 -12.12 -28.93
N ALA A 120 4.21 -12.97 -28.50
CA ALA A 120 4.51 -14.08 -27.59
C ALA A 120 5.48 -15.10 -28.21
N ARG A 121 5.29 -15.47 -29.48
CA ARG A 121 6.22 -16.34 -30.23
C ARG A 121 7.60 -15.72 -30.37
N MET A 122 7.70 -14.42 -30.62
CA MET A 122 8.98 -13.72 -30.68
C MET A 122 9.70 -13.77 -29.33
N TYR A 123 8.99 -13.54 -28.23
CA TYR A 123 9.56 -13.65 -26.88
C TYR A 123 10.09 -15.06 -26.62
N LEU A 124 9.29 -16.09 -26.91
CA LEU A 124 9.71 -17.49 -26.79
C LEU A 124 10.95 -17.81 -27.64
N ARG A 125 11.01 -17.31 -28.89
CA ARG A 125 12.18 -17.48 -29.76
C ARG A 125 13.44 -16.86 -29.17
N LYS A 126 13.33 -15.69 -28.52
CA LYS A 126 14.46 -15.06 -27.82
C LYS A 126 14.88 -15.87 -26.60
N MET A 127 13.93 -16.35 -25.79
CA MET A 127 14.24 -17.17 -24.61
C MET A 127 15.06 -18.41 -24.94
N ARG A 128 14.79 -19.06 -26.09
CA ARG A 128 15.55 -20.23 -26.55
C ARG A 128 17.03 -19.92 -26.84
N GLY A 129 17.37 -18.68 -27.23
CA GLY A 129 18.75 -18.25 -27.52
C GLY A 129 19.54 -17.72 -26.31
N PHE A 130 18.92 -17.56 -25.14
CA PHE A 130 19.57 -16.95 -23.98
C PHE A 130 20.78 -17.75 -23.49
N ARG A 131 20.69 -19.08 -23.49
CA ARG A 131 21.77 -19.96 -23.03
C ARG A 131 23.04 -19.81 -23.87
N ASP A 132 22.90 -19.66 -25.18
CA ASP A 132 24.03 -19.42 -26.09
C ASP A 132 24.65 -18.04 -25.89
N ASN A 133 23.84 -17.02 -25.61
CA ASN A 133 24.34 -15.69 -25.28
C ASN A 133 25.14 -15.70 -23.97
N ILE A 134 24.64 -16.38 -22.94
CA ILE A 134 25.32 -16.55 -21.65
C ILE A 134 26.65 -17.28 -21.85
N ALA A 135 26.68 -18.35 -22.64
CA ALA A 135 27.90 -19.10 -22.94
C ALA A 135 28.97 -18.21 -23.61
N ARG A 136 28.56 -17.40 -24.60
CA ARG A 136 29.45 -16.41 -25.25
C ARG A 136 29.99 -15.38 -24.26
N ASN A 137 29.13 -14.84 -23.41
CA ASN A 137 29.53 -13.85 -22.39
C ASN A 137 30.48 -14.48 -21.35
N THR A 138 30.24 -15.72 -20.95
CA THR A 138 31.09 -16.47 -20.01
C THR A 138 32.47 -16.76 -20.60
N ASN A 139 32.53 -17.08 -21.90
CA ASN A 139 33.78 -17.39 -22.61
C ASN A 139 34.83 -16.26 -22.51
N HIS A 140 34.41 -15.01 -22.33
CA HIS A 140 35.33 -13.88 -22.17
C HIS A 140 35.97 -13.76 -20.78
N LEU A 141 35.42 -14.44 -19.76
CA LEU A 141 35.87 -14.34 -18.36
C LEU A 141 36.74 -15.51 -17.92
N ILE A 142 36.58 -16.67 -18.55
CA ILE A 142 37.28 -17.89 -18.18
C ILE A 142 38.55 -18.05 -19.02
N GLY A 143 39.70 -17.99 -18.35
CA GLY A 143 41.01 -18.20 -18.96
C GLY A 143 41.33 -19.68 -19.22
N SER A 144 42.45 -19.93 -19.89
CA SER A 144 42.95 -21.28 -20.13
C SER A 144 43.47 -21.92 -18.82
N ASN A 145 43.28 -23.23 -18.67
CA ASN A 145 43.71 -24.04 -17.52
C ASN A 145 43.08 -23.64 -16.18
N PHE A 146 41.93 -22.96 -16.20
CA PHE A 146 41.22 -22.60 -14.97
C PHE A 146 40.73 -23.86 -14.22
N LYS A 147 40.98 -23.89 -12.92
CA LYS A 147 40.33 -24.78 -11.94
C LYS A 147 39.07 -24.09 -11.44
N LEU A 148 37.93 -24.52 -11.95
CA LEU A 148 36.62 -23.97 -11.60
C LEU A 148 35.95 -24.81 -10.52
N LEU A 149 35.10 -24.18 -9.71
CA LEU A 149 34.20 -24.90 -8.81
C LEU A 149 32.74 -24.56 -9.11
N THR A 150 31.88 -25.56 -9.17
CA THR A 150 30.43 -25.39 -9.30
C THR A 150 29.67 -26.16 -8.24
N HIS A 151 28.47 -25.68 -7.91
CA HIS A 151 27.57 -26.29 -6.94
C HIS A 151 26.28 -26.72 -7.62
N ALA A 152 25.85 -27.96 -7.33
CA ALA A 152 24.67 -28.59 -7.90
C ALA A 152 24.71 -28.72 -9.43
N LYS A 153 23.59 -29.17 -10.03
CA LYS A 153 23.41 -29.22 -11.48
C LYS A 153 22.90 -27.89 -12.00
N SER A 154 23.58 -27.30 -12.99
CA SER A 154 23.09 -26.13 -13.71
C SER A 154 23.23 -26.29 -15.23
N ARG A 155 22.12 -26.08 -15.94
CA ARG A 155 22.05 -26.14 -17.42
C ARG A 155 22.92 -25.05 -18.07
N ASN A 156 22.88 -23.82 -17.55
CA ASN A 156 23.69 -22.72 -18.08
C ASN A 156 25.19 -22.97 -17.87
N VAL A 157 25.57 -23.49 -16.69
CA VAL A 157 26.97 -23.78 -16.39
C VAL A 157 27.47 -24.91 -17.28
N ALA A 158 26.73 -26.02 -17.38
CA ALA A 158 27.11 -27.15 -18.23
C ALA A 158 27.29 -26.73 -19.69
N HIS A 159 26.33 -25.96 -20.23
CA HIS A 159 26.38 -25.46 -21.60
C HIS A 159 27.55 -24.50 -21.82
N SER A 160 27.79 -23.57 -20.88
CA SER A 160 28.86 -22.57 -21.01
C SER A 160 30.25 -23.20 -20.91
N LEU A 161 30.46 -24.16 -20.01
CA LEU A 161 31.75 -24.86 -19.90
C LEU A 161 32.01 -25.75 -21.13
N SER A 162 30.98 -26.43 -21.63
CA SER A 162 31.05 -27.23 -22.86
C SER A 162 31.38 -26.35 -24.07
N TYR A 163 30.76 -25.16 -24.15
CA TYR A 163 31.03 -24.18 -25.20
C TYR A 163 32.49 -23.69 -25.19
N ILE A 164 33.08 -23.49 -24.01
CA ILE A 164 34.48 -23.03 -23.87
C ILE A 164 35.47 -24.12 -24.29
N VAL A 165 35.26 -25.36 -23.84
CA VAL A 165 36.15 -26.49 -24.15
C VAL A 165 36.07 -26.88 -25.62
N ASN A 166 34.86 -26.91 -26.18
CA ASN A 166 34.61 -27.33 -27.56
C ASN A 166 34.64 -26.17 -28.57
N ASN A 167 35.20 -25.01 -28.19
CA ASN A 167 35.26 -23.85 -29.07
C ASN A 167 36.24 -24.11 -30.23
N GLU A 168 35.73 -24.23 -31.47
CA GLU A 168 36.55 -24.52 -32.65
C GLU A 168 37.67 -23.50 -32.90
N LYS A 169 37.47 -22.23 -32.53
CA LYS A 169 38.44 -21.16 -32.81
C LYS A 169 39.56 -21.06 -31.78
N ASN A 170 39.26 -21.39 -30.53
CA ASN A 170 40.22 -21.28 -29.42
C ASN A 170 39.77 -22.20 -28.26
N PRO A 171 39.97 -23.52 -28.39
CA PRO A 171 39.59 -24.47 -27.36
C PRO A 171 40.47 -24.25 -26.13
N ARG A 172 39.83 -23.99 -24.99
CA ARG A 172 40.54 -23.74 -23.73
C ARG A 172 40.28 -24.89 -22.76
N PRO A 173 41.31 -25.72 -22.46
CA PRO A 173 41.16 -26.76 -21.45
C PRO A 173 40.92 -26.12 -20.09
N LEU A 174 40.07 -26.74 -19.29
CA LEU A 174 39.73 -26.35 -17.92
C LEU A 174 39.38 -27.60 -17.11
N HIS A 175 39.42 -27.48 -15.78
CA HIS A 175 39.00 -28.53 -14.86
C HIS A 175 37.91 -28.01 -13.92
N CYS A 176 36.82 -28.75 -13.75
CA CYS A 176 35.68 -28.34 -12.93
C CYS A 176 35.50 -29.27 -11.71
N TYR A 177 35.67 -28.73 -10.51
CA TYR A 177 35.26 -29.39 -9.28
C TYR A 177 33.76 -29.19 -9.06
N VAL A 178 33.04 -30.27 -8.83
CA VAL A 178 31.59 -30.29 -8.68
C VAL A 178 31.25 -30.81 -7.30
N THR A 179 30.58 -30.03 -6.47
CA THR A 179 30.13 -30.50 -5.16
C THR A 179 29.02 -31.54 -5.29
N GLN A 180 28.92 -32.51 -4.38
CA GLN A 180 27.83 -33.48 -4.32
C GLN A 180 26.44 -32.82 -4.26
N SER A 181 26.31 -31.68 -3.57
CA SER A 181 25.05 -30.95 -3.35
C SER A 181 24.02 -31.82 -2.60
N MET A 182 24.40 -32.24 -1.39
CA MET A 182 23.48 -32.89 -0.47
C MET A 182 22.41 -31.90 0.00
N PRO A 183 21.15 -32.35 0.20
CA PRO A 183 20.66 -33.73 0.07
C PRO A 183 20.31 -34.18 -1.36
N SER A 184 20.27 -33.27 -2.34
CA SER A 184 19.77 -33.55 -3.70
C SER A 184 20.63 -34.54 -4.50
N LYS A 185 21.94 -34.61 -4.21
CA LYS A 185 22.95 -35.34 -5.00
C LYS A 185 23.02 -34.92 -6.47
N SER A 186 22.52 -33.72 -6.80
CA SER A 186 22.47 -33.24 -8.18
C SER A 186 23.85 -33.04 -8.81
N GLY A 187 24.91 -32.91 -8.01
CA GLY A 187 26.29 -32.82 -8.49
C GLY A 187 26.74 -34.05 -9.30
N GLU A 188 26.26 -35.25 -8.97
CA GLU A 188 26.57 -36.46 -9.74
C GLU A 188 26.03 -36.37 -11.17
N LEU A 189 24.85 -35.77 -11.35
CA LEU A 189 24.25 -35.53 -12.67
C LEU A 189 25.05 -34.48 -13.46
N MET A 190 25.54 -33.45 -12.77
CA MET A 190 26.39 -32.43 -13.38
C MET A 190 27.71 -33.00 -13.89
N VAL A 191 28.37 -33.85 -13.11
CA VAL A 191 29.60 -34.55 -13.52
C VAL A 191 29.35 -35.43 -14.75
N ARG A 192 28.24 -36.18 -14.78
CA ARG A 192 27.86 -36.99 -15.94
C ARG A 192 27.67 -36.14 -17.20
N GLU A 193 27.00 -34.99 -17.07
CA GLU A 193 26.76 -34.07 -18.18
C GLU A 193 28.07 -33.46 -18.70
N LEU A 194 28.91 -32.93 -17.80
CA LEU A 194 30.20 -32.34 -18.18
C LEU A 194 31.13 -33.35 -18.85
N THR A 195 31.21 -34.58 -18.30
CA THR A 195 32.02 -35.66 -18.88
C THR A 195 31.56 -36.02 -20.28
N LYS A 196 30.23 -36.06 -20.51
CA LYS A 196 29.66 -36.35 -21.83
C LYS A 196 30.09 -35.33 -22.89
N HIS A 197 30.30 -34.07 -22.50
CA HIS A 197 30.75 -32.98 -23.38
C HIS A 197 32.27 -32.76 -23.38
N GLY A 198 33.05 -33.69 -22.81
CA GLY A 198 34.52 -33.64 -22.82
C GLY A 198 35.14 -32.66 -21.83
N VAL A 199 34.36 -32.13 -20.87
CA VAL A 199 34.87 -31.23 -19.84
C VAL A 199 35.47 -32.06 -18.69
N SER A 200 36.73 -31.82 -18.35
CA SER A 200 37.39 -32.50 -17.22
C SER A 200 36.75 -32.06 -15.90
N CYS A 201 36.31 -33.01 -15.07
CA CYS A 201 35.65 -32.68 -13.80
C CYS A 201 35.85 -33.72 -12.69
N THR A 202 35.77 -33.27 -11.44
CA THR A 202 35.91 -34.10 -10.23
C THR A 202 34.75 -33.86 -9.27
N LEU A 203 34.10 -34.92 -8.79
CA LEU A 203 33.08 -34.83 -7.76
C LEU A 203 33.73 -34.69 -6.37
N VAL A 204 33.32 -33.68 -5.59
CA VAL A 204 33.86 -33.40 -4.25
C VAL A 204 32.75 -33.39 -3.20
N PRO A 205 32.99 -33.90 -1.97
CA PRO A 205 32.04 -33.74 -0.87
C PRO A 205 31.85 -32.27 -0.50
N ASP A 206 30.63 -31.89 -0.12
CA ASP A 206 30.30 -30.50 0.26
C ASP A 206 31.15 -30.03 1.46
N THR A 207 31.52 -30.94 2.35
CA THR A 207 32.38 -30.66 3.51
C THR A 207 33.84 -30.39 3.14
N ALA A 208 34.28 -30.74 1.92
CA ALA A 208 35.66 -30.53 1.46
C ALA A 208 35.90 -29.13 0.89
N LEU A 209 34.87 -28.27 0.82
CA LEU A 209 34.94 -26.94 0.21
C LEU A 209 36.09 -26.09 0.75
N GLY A 210 36.26 -26.02 2.07
CA GLY A 210 37.33 -25.23 2.68
C GLY A 210 38.75 -25.74 2.34
N TYR A 211 38.90 -27.05 2.13
CA TYR A 211 40.18 -27.67 1.78
C TYR A 211 40.57 -27.39 0.32
N ILE A 212 39.61 -27.49 -0.61
CA ILE A 212 39.88 -27.35 -2.05
C ILE A 212 39.86 -25.90 -2.55
N MET A 213 39.09 -25.01 -1.90
CA MET A 213 38.88 -23.63 -2.39
C MET A 213 40.17 -22.83 -2.65
N PRO A 214 41.27 -22.98 -1.87
CA PRO A 214 42.53 -22.30 -2.19
C PRO A 214 43.07 -22.61 -3.59
N GLU A 215 42.84 -23.83 -4.11
CA GLU A 215 43.26 -24.25 -5.45
C GLU A 215 42.31 -23.80 -6.58
N ILE A 216 41.13 -23.29 -6.24
CA ILE A 216 40.12 -22.87 -7.22
C ILE A 216 40.45 -21.47 -7.72
N ASP A 217 40.36 -21.25 -9.02
CA ASP A 217 40.55 -19.94 -9.65
C ASP A 217 39.27 -19.11 -9.61
N ALA A 218 38.12 -19.74 -9.86
CA ALA A 218 36.82 -19.09 -9.82
C ALA A 218 35.69 -20.08 -9.48
N VAL A 219 34.64 -19.57 -8.83
CA VAL A 219 33.38 -20.31 -8.63
C VAL A 219 32.39 -19.89 -9.70
N VAL A 220 31.73 -20.86 -10.31
CA VAL A 220 30.71 -20.66 -11.34
C VAL A 220 29.42 -21.36 -10.91
N LEU A 221 28.37 -20.57 -10.63
CA LEU A 221 27.08 -21.06 -10.13
C LEU A 221 25.98 -20.85 -11.17
N GLY A 222 24.91 -21.64 -11.06
CA GLY A 222 23.62 -21.33 -11.69
C GLY A 222 22.73 -20.49 -10.79
N ALA A 223 21.53 -20.18 -11.29
CA ALA A 223 20.47 -19.57 -10.50
C ALA A 223 19.10 -20.06 -10.95
N GLU A 224 18.22 -20.24 -9.97
CA GLU A 224 16.78 -20.41 -10.18
C GLU A 224 16.08 -19.06 -10.32
N ALA A 225 16.53 -18.06 -9.56
CA ALA A 225 16.10 -16.68 -9.71
C ALA A 225 17.13 -15.66 -9.20
N VAL A 226 17.03 -14.44 -9.72
CA VAL A 226 17.70 -13.25 -9.17
C VAL A 226 16.63 -12.38 -8.52
N VAL A 227 16.81 -12.03 -7.25
CA VAL A 227 15.87 -11.17 -6.50
C VAL A 227 16.27 -9.70 -6.63
N GLU A 228 15.39 -8.77 -6.22
CA GLU A 228 15.58 -7.33 -6.44
C GLU A 228 16.83 -6.75 -5.78
N SER A 229 17.32 -7.37 -4.70
CA SER A 229 18.59 -6.98 -4.08
C SER A 229 19.81 -7.29 -4.96
N GLY A 230 19.66 -8.01 -6.07
CA GLY A 230 20.74 -8.60 -6.85
C GLY A 230 21.27 -9.90 -6.27
N GLY A 231 20.71 -10.35 -5.14
CA GLY A 231 20.98 -11.68 -4.59
C GLY A 231 20.37 -12.79 -5.44
N VAL A 232 20.81 -14.01 -5.20
CA VAL A 232 20.49 -15.16 -6.04
C VAL A 232 19.81 -16.24 -5.20
N LEU A 233 18.71 -16.78 -5.73
CA LEU A 233 18.10 -18.01 -5.23
C LEU A 233 18.64 -19.17 -6.07
N ASN A 234 19.30 -20.14 -5.43
CA ASN A 234 19.89 -21.29 -6.08
C ASN A 234 19.89 -22.52 -5.15
N ALA A 235 20.29 -23.69 -5.66
CA ALA A 235 20.32 -24.93 -4.91
C ALA A 235 20.98 -24.77 -3.52
N LEU A 236 20.32 -25.34 -2.50
CA LEU A 236 20.76 -25.34 -1.12
C LEU A 236 22.24 -25.69 -0.99
N GLY A 237 23.02 -24.81 -0.37
CA GLY A 237 24.47 -24.91 -0.24
C GLY A 237 25.21 -23.88 -1.08
N SER A 238 24.55 -23.26 -2.07
CA SER A 238 25.15 -22.23 -2.91
C SER A 238 25.63 -21.01 -2.11
N CYS A 239 24.91 -20.64 -1.06
CA CYS A 239 25.30 -19.54 -0.18
C CYS A 239 26.59 -19.88 0.59
N SER A 240 26.72 -21.11 1.07
CA SER A 240 27.93 -21.58 1.77
C SER A 240 29.14 -21.59 0.85
N VAL A 241 28.97 -22.06 -0.39
CA VAL A 241 30.03 -22.04 -1.40
C VAL A 241 30.49 -20.61 -1.70
N ALA A 242 29.54 -19.68 -1.91
CA ALA A 242 29.84 -18.29 -2.19
C ALA A 242 30.53 -17.58 -1.01
N MET A 243 30.10 -17.85 0.23
CA MET A 243 30.73 -17.30 1.44
C MET A 243 32.18 -17.75 1.58
N ILE A 244 32.47 -19.04 1.39
CA ILE A 244 33.84 -19.58 1.48
C ILE A 244 34.73 -19.01 0.37
N ALA A 245 34.20 -18.94 -0.86
CA ALA A 245 34.90 -18.35 -1.99
C ALA A 245 35.23 -16.87 -1.74
N HIS A 246 34.26 -16.10 -1.26
CA HIS A 246 34.41 -14.69 -0.92
C HIS A 246 35.45 -14.49 0.19
N ALA A 247 35.42 -15.30 1.25
CA ALA A 247 36.39 -15.24 2.34
C ALA A 247 37.84 -15.49 1.85
N LEU A 248 38.00 -16.36 0.84
CA LEU A 248 39.28 -16.67 0.20
C LEU A 248 39.56 -15.82 -1.05
N ARG A 249 38.78 -14.75 -1.27
CA ARG A 249 38.91 -13.79 -2.39
C ARG A 249 38.88 -14.46 -3.78
N LYS A 250 38.12 -15.54 -3.92
CA LYS A 250 37.86 -16.20 -5.20
C LYS A 250 36.64 -15.55 -5.85
N PRO A 251 36.71 -15.18 -7.15
CA PRO A 251 35.56 -14.61 -7.84
C PRO A 251 34.43 -15.63 -7.96
N VAL A 252 33.19 -15.15 -7.78
CA VAL A 252 31.96 -15.96 -7.88
C VAL A 252 31.12 -15.40 -9.02
N TYR A 253 30.99 -16.17 -10.10
CA TYR A 253 30.17 -15.84 -11.26
C TYR A 253 28.87 -16.64 -11.24
N VAL A 254 27.74 -15.97 -11.44
CA VAL A 254 26.43 -16.62 -11.50
C VAL A 254 25.86 -16.51 -12.91
N LEU A 255 25.57 -17.63 -13.54
CA LEU A 255 25.07 -17.72 -14.91
C LEU A 255 23.55 -17.86 -14.90
N VAL A 256 22.85 -16.84 -15.38
CA VAL A 256 21.40 -16.74 -15.24
C VAL A 256 20.75 -16.03 -16.41
N GLU A 257 19.61 -16.55 -16.86
CA GLU A 257 18.80 -15.92 -17.88
C GLU A 257 18.09 -14.67 -17.33
N SER A 258 18.00 -13.62 -18.15
CA SER A 258 17.41 -12.32 -17.80
C SER A 258 15.93 -12.42 -17.40
N PHE A 259 15.20 -13.41 -17.90
CA PHE A 259 13.80 -13.64 -17.51
C PHE A 259 13.62 -14.26 -16.12
N LYS A 260 14.69 -14.67 -15.44
CA LYS A 260 14.65 -15.22 -14.07
C LYS A 260 14.75 -14.16 -12.97
N PHE A 261 14.64 -12.88 -13.33
CA PHE A 261 14.62 -11.78 -12.38
C PHE A 261 13.23 -11.66 -11.76
N LEU A 262 13.15 -11.75 -10.43
CA LEU A 262 11.92 -11.74 -9.66
C LEU A 262 11.80 -10.47 -8.81
N ARG A 263 10.57 -9.96 -8.70
CA ARG A 263 10.20 -8.83 -7.83
C ARG A 263 9.95 -9.29 -6.38
N VAL A 264 11.00 -9.77 -5.74
CA VAL A 264 10.98 -10.26 -4.35
C VAL A 264 12.23 -9.74 -3.64
N TYR A 265 12.14 -9.43 -2.35
CA TYR A 265 13.24 -8.88 -1.55
C TYR A 265 13.47 -9.69 -0.25
N PRO A 266 14.07 -10.89 -0.32
CA PRO A 266 14.40 -11.65 0.89
C PRO A 266 15.61 -11.01 1.60
N PHE A 267 15.47 -10.74 2.90
CA PHE A 267 16.57 -10.19 3.71
C PHE A 267 17.60 -11.25 4.11
N ASN A 268 17.16 -12.48 4.33
CA ASN A 268 17.98 -13.63 4.70
C ASN A 268 17.25 -14.93 4.36
N GLN A 269 17.84 -16.08 4.73
CA GLN A 269 17.29 -17.41 4.46
C GLN A 269 15.84 -17.62 4.95
N PHE A 270 15.46 -17.00 6.07
CA PHE A 270 14.12 -17.14 6.65
C PHE A 270 13.05 -16.38 5.89
N TYR A 271 13.41 -15.27 5.24
CA TYR A 271 12.49 -14.38 4.51
C TYR A 271 12.31 -14.76 3.03
N ILE A 272 12.81 -15.91 2.59
CA ILE A 272 12.44 -16.45 1.28
C ILE A 272 10.93 -16.79 1.33
N PRO A 273 10.09 -16.31 0.39
CA PRO A 273 8.68 -16.68 0.34
C PRO A 273 8.48 -18.19 0.21
N ASP A 274 7.48 -18.74 0.90
CA ASP A 274 7.24 -20.19 0.92
C ASP A 274 6.90 -20.75 -0.46
N GLU A 275 6.28 -19.94 -1.34
CA GLU A 275 6.02 -20.28 -2.74
C GLU A 275 7.29 -20.49 -3.58
N LEU A 276 8.43 -19.91 -3.17
CA LEU A 276 9.73 -20.09 -3.82
C LEU A 276 10.54 -21.23 -3.18
N LYS A 277 10.15 -21.69 -1.98
CA LYS A 277 10.77 -22.81 -1.26
C LYS A 277 10.20 -24.15 -1.75
N TRP A 278 10.61 -24.57 -2.94
CA TRP A 278 10.21 -25.88 -3.47
C TRP A 278 10.67 -27.02 -2.52
N LYS A 279 9.76 -27.97 -2.24
CA LYS A 279 9.97 -29.09 -1.31
C LYS A 279 10.49 -30.32 -2.06
N TYR A 280 11.19 -31.23 -1.36
CA TYR A 280 11.53 -32.54 -1.93
C TYR A 280 10.26 -33.23 -2.44
N PRO A 281 10.22 -33.75 -3.69
CA PRO A 281 9.20 -34.71 -4.06
C PRO A 281 9.29 -35.87 -3.05
N LYS A 282 8.14 -36.30 -2.53
CA LYS A 282 8.09 -37.46 -1.61
C LYS A 282 8.82 -38.61 -2.30
N GLN A 283 9.93 -39.06 -1.72
CA GLN A 283 10.70 -40.19 -2.25
C GLN A 283 9.73 -41.34 -2.57
N PRO A 284 9.75 -41.93 -3.79
CA PRO A 284 8.98 -43.12 -4.05
C PRO A 284 9.41 -44.20 -3.05
N LYS A 285 8.43 -44.88 -2.43
CA LYS A 285 8.71 -46.00 -1.53
C LYS A 285 9.59 -47.00 -2.28
N VAL A 286 10.85 -47.14 -1.87
CA VAL A 286 11.71 -48.22 -2.32
C VAL A 286 10.97 -49.52 -2.02
N PRO A 287 10.74 -50.43 -2.99
CA PRO A 287 10.15 -51.72 -2.70
C PRO A 287 11.01 -52.40 -1.63
N SER A 288 10.39 -52.76 -0.51
CA SER A 288 11.08 -53.52 0.54
C SER A 288 11.69 -54.76 -0.09
N ILE A 289 13.02 -54.84 -0.10
CA ILE A 289 13.75 -56.04 -0.47
C ILE A 289 13.20 -57.17 0.39
N ALA A 290 12.52 -58.12 -0.25
CA ALA A 290 12.00 -59.31 0.40
C ALA A 290 13.17 -60.03 1.05
N LYS A 291 13.07 -60.24 2.38
CA LYS A 291 13.98 -61.09 3.13
C LYS A 291 14.08 -62.44 2.42
N ARG A 292 15.29 -62.84 2.06
CA ARG A 292 15.59 -64.22 1.73
C ARG A 292 16.56 -64.76 2.77
N SER A 293 16.12 -65.84 3.39
CA SER A 293 16.91 -66.86 4.09
C SER A 293 17.57 -66.44 5.40
N GLU A 294 17.03 -66.93 6.51
CA GLU A 294 17.83 -67.80 7.39
C GLU A 294 16.90 -68.80 8.07
N ASP A 295 17.00 -70.04 7.59
CA ASP A 295 16.67 -71.25 8.31
C ASP A 295 17.86 -71.51 9.25
N VAL A 296 17.62 -71.53 10.56
CA VAL A 296 18.28 -72.37 11.60
C VAL A 296 17.82 -71.87 12.98
N GLY A 297 17.12 -72.75 13.70
CA GLY A 297 17.48 -73.08 15.08
C GLY A 297 17.05 -72.15 16.22
N ARG A 298 15.78 -72.24 16.56
CA ARG A 298 15.20 -72.32 17.93
C ARG A 298 16.18 -72.28 19.12
N CYS A 299 15.99 -71.33 20.04
CA CYS A 299 16.01 -71.54 21.49
C CYS A 299 15.12 -70.48 22.18
N ASN A 300 14.32 -70.95 23.15
CA ASN A 300 13.39 -70.15 23.95
C ASN A 300 14.13 -69.24 24.93
N GLU A 301 13.70 -67.99 25.03
CA GLU A 301 14.00 -67.10 26.15
C GLU A 301 12.71 -66.83 26.92
N ASP A 302 12.43 -67.66 27.92
CA ASP A 302 11.85 -67.17 29.16
C ASP A 302 13.03 -66.99 30.13
N GLU A 303 13.08 -65.82 30.76
CA GLU A 303 14.07 -65.35 31.76
C GLU A 303 15.49 -65.01 31.29
N ILE A 304 15.71 -63.77 30.80
CA ILE A 304 16.86 -62.96 31.26
C ILE A 304 16.42 -61.50 31.46
N THR A 305 16.29 -61.16 32.73
CA THR A 305 16.27 -59.82 33.31
C THR A 305 17.46 -58.95 32.88
N LYS A 306 17.19 -57.65 32.71
CA LYS A 306 18.05 -56.47 32.99
C LYS A 306 19.54 -56.57 32.62
N THR A 307 20.01 -55.54 31.90
CA THR A 307 21.40 -55.20 31.56
C THR A 307 21.99 -55.83 30.29
N SER A 308 21.58 -55.32 29.14
CA SER A 308 22.54 -54.74 28.19
C SER A 308 21.78 -53.85 27.19
N THR A 309 21.90 -52.53 27.33
CA THR A 309 21.62 -51.61 26.21
C THR A 309 22.70 -51.89 25.17
N SER A 310 22.39 -52.81 24.28
CA SER A 310 23.24 -53.24 23.18
C SER A 310 23.64 -52.01 22.35
N LYS A 311 24.93 -51.92 22.00
CA LYS A 311 25.48 -50.96 21.02
C LYS A 311 24.68 -50.92 19.70
N TYR A 312 23.82 -51.90 19.43
CA TYR A 312 22.94 -51.95 18.26
C TYR A 312 21.73 -50.99 18.32
N ASP A 313 21.32 -50.51 19.50
CA ASP A 313 20.23 -49.51 19.63
C ASP A 313 20.67 -48.08 19.35
N ALA A 314 21.98 -47.81 19.39
CA ALA A 314 22.51 -46.47 19.12
C ALA A 314 22.23 -46.04 17.66
N TRP A 315 22.37 -46.95 16.69
CA TRP A 315 22.10 -46.65 15.27
C TRP A 315 20.62 -46.46 14.95
N VAL A 316 19.73 -47.19 15.64
CA VAL A 316 18.28 -47.03 15.52
C VAL A 316 17.85 -45.70 16.14
N ASN A 317 18.46 -45.30 17.26
CA ASN A 317 18.24 -43.99 17.87
C ASN A 317 18.84 -42.84 17.07
N ILE A 318 19.97 -43.01 16.36
CA ILE A 318 20.49 -41.96 15.46
C ILE A 318 19.49 -41.59 14.36
N LYS A 319 18.75 -42.55 13.79
CA LYS A 319 17.69 -42.24 12.80
C LYS A 319 16.46 -41.55 13.41
N ASN A 320 16.23 -41.71 14.71
CA ASN A 320 15.15 -41.02 15.44
C ASN A 320 15.61 -39.68 16.06
N GLN A 321 16.90 -39.51 16.31
CA GLN A 321 17.56 -38.29 16.81
C GLN A 321 18.07 -37.38 15.68
N SER A 322 18.32 -37.92 14.48
CA SER A 322 18.47 -37.12 13.28
C SER A 322 17.16 -36.37 13.12
N SER A 323 17.23 -35.04 13.18
CA SER A 323 16.08 -34.16 13.08
C SER A 323 15.32 -34.44 11.79
N LYS A 324 14.33 -35.35 11.84
CA LYS A 324 13.39 -35.60 10.75
C LYS A 324 12.84 -34.28 10.24
N LYS A 325 12.63 -33.34 11.18
CA LYS A 325 12.27 -31.94 10.96
C LYS A 325 13.21 -31.18 10.01
N LEU A 326 14.53 -31.13 10.23
CA LEU A 326 15.45 -30.46 9.30
C LEU A 326 15.56 -31.18 7.95
N VAL A 327 15.45 -32.52 7.90
CA VAL A 327 15.54 -33.24 6.62
C VAL A 327 14.27 -33.08 5.77
N THR A 328 13.09 -32.90 6.39
CA THR A 328 11.81 -32.72 5.67
C THR A 328 11.38 -31.27 5.50
N GLU A 329 11.90 -30.32 6.29
CA GLU A 329 11.49 -28.90 6.26
C GLU A 329 12.53 -27.96 5.64
N VAL A 330 13.79 -28.40 5.45
CA VAL A 330 14.80 -27.55 4.80
C VAL A 330 14.47 -27.40 3.31
N PRO A 331 14.38 -26.17 2.79
CA PRO A 331 14.08 -25.92 1.39
C PRO A 331 15.22 -26.41 0.49
N ASN A 332 14.89 -26.78 -0.74
CA ASN A 332 15.89 -27.15 -1.74
C ASN A 332 16.67 -25.95 -2.32
N ILE A 333 16.30 -24.74 -1.90
CA ILE A 333 16.87 -23.49 -2.37
C ILE A 333 17.38 -22.69 -1.18
N ASP A 334 18.48 -21.98 -1.36
CA ASP A 334 18.98 -20.97 -0.44
C ASP A 334 19.17 -19.62 -1.14
N TYR A 335 19.29 -18.58 -0.32
CA TYR A 335 19.55 -17.22 -0.74
C TYR A 335 21.03 -16.89 -0.63
N THR A 336 21.68 -16.60 -1.75
CA THR A 336 23.06 -16.09 -1.78
C THR A 336 23.04 -14.57 -1.84
N SER A 337 23.63 -13.93 -0.83
CA SER A 337 23.74 -12.47 -0.76
C SER A 337 24.55 -11.93 -1.96
N PRO A 338 24.14 -10.80 -2.56
CA PRO A 338 24.88 -10.16 -3.65
C PRO A 338 26.32 -9.79 -3.26
N ASN A 339 26.59 -9.58 -1.96
CA ASN A 339 27.91 -9.25 -1.44
C ASN A 339 28.95 -10.36 -1.68
N TYR A 340 28.52 -11.60 -1.86
CA TYR A 340 29.39 -12.75 -2.12
C TYR A 340 29.52 -13.06 -3.61
N ILE A 341 28.83 -12.30 -4.48
CA ILE A 341 28.77 -12.55 -5.91
C ILE A 341 29.59 -11.48 -6.62
N THR A 342 30.51 -11.91 -7.50
CA THR A 342 31.36 -11.00 -8.27
C THR A 342 30.64 -10.44 -9.49
N ALA A 343 29.90 -11.27 -10.23
CA ALA A 343 29.08 -10.82 -11.35
C ALA A 343 27.97 -11.82 -11.72
N LEU A 344 26.87 -11.29 -12.23
CA LEU A 344 25.83 -12.06 -12.92
C LEU A 344 26.14 -12.06 -14.42
N ILE A 345 26.28 -13.23 -15.02
CA ILE A 345 26.48 -13.39 -16.46
C ILE A 345 25.13 -13.75 -17.07
N THR A 346 24.56 -12.81 -17.81
CA THR A 346 23.23 -12.93 -18.42
C THR A 346 23.30 -12.92 -19.94
N ASP A 347 22.19 -13.21 -20.60
CA ASP A 347 22.02 -13.07 -22.05
C ASP A 347 22.14 -11.62 -22.54
N LEU A 348 21.96 -10.65 -21.64
CA LEU A 348 22.10 -9.22 -21.92
C LEU A 348 23.54 -8.71 -21.75
N GLY A 349 24.40 -9.50 -21.13
CA GLY A 349 25.77 -9.13 -20.78
C GLY A 349 26.11 -9.45 -19.33
N ILE A 350 27.28 -8.97 -18.90
CA ILE A 350 27.78 -9.13 -17.54
C ILE A 350 27.26 -7.97 -16.69
N LEU A 351 26.56 -8.28 -15.61
CA LEU A 351 26.00 -7.32 -14.66
C LEU A 351 26.73 -7.44 -13.32
N ASP A 352 27.18 -6.30 -12.80
CA ASP A 352 27.71 -6.23 -11.45
C ASP A 352 26.55 -6.27 -10.43
N THR A 353 26.61 -7.15 -9.44
CA THR A 353 25.61 -7.24 -8.37
C THR A 353 25.62 -5.97 -7.51
N ALA A 354 26.78 -5.32 -7.35
CA ALA A 354 26.88 -4.01 -6.73
C ALA A 354 26.18 -2.96 -7.59
N ALA A 355 26.22 -3.04 -8.92
CA ALA A 355 25.45 -2.13 -9.77
C ALA A 355 23.95 -2.29 -9.57
N ILE A 356 23.40 -3.51 -9.39
CA ILE A 356 21.97 -3.70 -9.09
C ILE A 356 21.61 -3.11 -7.71
N HIS A 357 22.47 -3.33 -6.71
CA HIS A 357 22.29 -2.81 -5.35
C HIS A 357 22.46 -1.29 -5.26
N ILE A 358 23.42 -0.73 -6.00
CA ILE A 358 23.69 0.69 -6.16
C ILE A 358 22.63 1.32 -7.04
N MET A 359 22.05 0.64 -8.05
CA MET A 359 20.93 1.16 -8.83
C MET A 359 19.65 1.22 -7.99
N GLY A 360 19.39 0.25 -7.12
CA GLY A 360 18.29 0.30 -6.15
C GLY A 360 18.51 1.38 -5.09
N ARG A 361 19.74 1.52 -4.58
CA ARG A 361 20.11 2.60 -3.64
C ARG A 361 20.22 3.96 -4.28
N LEU A 362 20.64 4.08 -5.53
CA LEU A 362 20.67 5.32 -6.31
C LEU A 362 19.28 5.65 -6.83
N PHE A 363 18.39 4.68 -7.04
CA PHE A 363 16.97 4.92 -7.31
C PHE A 363 16.27 5.34 -6.02
N LEU A 364 16.57 4.74 -4.86
CA LEU A 364 16.11 5.23 -3.56
C LEU A 364 16.74 6.58 -3.21
N LEU A 365 18.03 6.79 -3.48
CA LEU A 365 18.72 8.06 -3.26
C LEU A 365 18.26 9.09 -4.30
N PHE A 366 17.91 8.70 -5.52
CA PHE A 366 17.25 9.55 -6.52
C PHE A 366 15.81 9.79 -6.14
N CYS A 367 15.08 8.85 -5.55
CA CYS A 367 13.75 9.07 -5.01
C CYS A 367 13.80 9.88 -3.74
N VAL A 368 14.90 9.84 -2.96
CA VAL A 368 15.14 10.66 -1.78
C VAL A 368 15.66 12.03 -2.18
N ILE A 369 16.49 12.14 -3.22
CA ILE A 369 17.00 13.40 -3.78
C ILE A 369 15.95 14.05 -4.66
N VAL A 370 15.10 13.31 -5.37
CA VAL A 370 13.89 13.82 -6.02
C VAL A 370 12.81 14.03 -4.97
N ALA A 371 12.67 13.23 -3.92
CA ALA A 371 11.79 13.61 -2.81
C ALA A 371 12.33 14.82 -2.05
N HIS A 372 13.65 15.05 -1.98
CA HIS A 372 14.27 16.22 -1.33
C HIS A 372 14.41 17.41 -2.27
N ALA A 373 14.52 17.22 -3.58
CA ALA A 373 14.60 18.28 -4.59
C ALA A 373 13.22 18.62 -5.14
N SER A 374 12.29 17.66 -5.18
CA SER A 374 10.85 17.94 -5.21
C SER A 374 10.39 18.43 -3.85
N SER A 375 10.88 17.97 -2.69
CA SER A 375 10.55 18.64 -1.42
C SER A 375 11.21 20.02 -1.31
N ALA A 376 12.40 20.28 -1.87
CA ALA A 376 13.02 21.61 -1.84
C ALA A 376 12.48 22.55 -2.93
N ALA A 377 12.11 22.04 -4.12
CA ALA A 377 11.45 22.81 -5.17
C ALA A 377 9.93 22.94 -4.96
N TYR A 378 9.30 22.04 -4.19
CA TYR A 378 7.93 22.17 -3.68
C TYR A 378 7.90 22.97 -2.36
N SER A 379 8.95 22.89 -1.54
CA SER A 379 9.16 23.77 -0.36
C SER A 379 9.53 25.19 -0.75
N SER A 380 9.84 25.47 -2.02
CA SER A 380 9.94 26.84 -2.53
C SER A 380 8.63 27.36 -3.16
N GLN A 381 7.51 26.64 -3.01
CA GLN A 381 6.18 27.15 -3.36
C GLN A 381 5.14 26.81 -2.29
N THR A 382 5.33 27.30 -1.07
CA THR A 382 4.23 27.92 -0.30
C THR A 382 4.82 29.07 0.52
N PRO A 383 4.36 30.32 0.32
CA PRO A 383 4.60 31.37 1.31
C PRO A 383 3.96 30.93 2.63
N GLY A 384 4.58 31.26 3.78
CA GLY A 384 4.16 30.82 5.11
C GLY A 384 2.66 30.93 5.37
N GLY A 385 1.94 29.81 5.24
CA GLY A 385 0.51 29.69 5.50
C GLY A 385 0.24 29.06 6.87
N ASN A 386 -0.86 29.47 7.50
CA ASN A 386 -1.28 28.90 8.78
C ASN A 386 -1.58 27.40 8.67
N ARG A 387 -1.19 26.64 9.70
CA ARG A 387 -1.49 25.22 9.88
C ARG A 387 -2.48 25.04 11.03
N LEU A 388 -3.43 24.12 10.91
CA LEU A 388 -4.48 23.92 11.91
C LEU A 388 -4.61 22.44 12.30
N LEU A 389 -4.50 22.17 13.60
CA LEU A 389 -4.89 20.91 14.23
C LEU A 389 -6.27 21.09 14.87
N ILE A 390 -7.18 20.15 14.62
CA ILE A 390 -8.50 20.10 15.26
C ILE A 390 -8.65 18.78 15.99
N LEU A 391 -8.89 18.84 17.30
CA LEU A 391 -9.36 17.71 18.08
C LEU A 391 -10.90 17.78 18.15
N PHE A 392 -11.57 16.81 17.52
CA PHE A 392 -13.01 16.70 17.50
C PHE A 392 -13.46 15.61 18.49
N LEU A 393 -14.01 16.05 19.62
CA LEU A 393 -14.48 15.19 20.71
C LEU A 393 -15.99 14.96 20.59
N ASP A 394 -16.40 13.77 20.17
CA ASP A 394 -17.82 13.41 20.05
C ASP A 394 -18.49 13.37 21.44
N GLY A 395 -19.61 14.06 21.61
CA GLY A 395 -20.40 14.01 22.85
C GLY A 395 -19.81 14.79 24.04
N LEU A 396 -18.83 15.68 23.82
CA LEU A 396 -18.28 16.55 24.88
C LEU A 396 -19.32 17.59 25.35
N ARG A 397 -19.92 17.35 26.51
CA ARG A 397 -20.79 18.32 27.20
C ARG A 397 -19.96 19.46 27.79
N HIS A 398 -20.51 20.68 27.71
CA HIS A 398 -19.82 21.94 28.05
C HIS A 398 -19.12 21.97 29.42
N ASN A 399 -19.67 21.28 30.42
CA ASN A 399 -19.18 21.33 31.80
C ASN A 399 -18.14 20.25 32.14
N TYR A 400 -17.83 19.29 31.26
CA TYR A 400 -16.87 18.23 31.57
C TYR A 400 -15.45 18.75 31.84
N PHE A 401 -15.09 19.88 31.25
CA PHE A 401 -13.80 20.53 31.43
C PHE A 401 -13.72 21.44 32.67
N GLU A 402 -14.79 21.63 33.43
CA GLU A 402 -14.76 22.48 34.65
C GLU A 402 -14.06 21.79 35.83
N TYR A 403 -13.92 20.46 35.77
CA TYR A 403 -13.40 19.62 36.86
C TYR A 403 -11.91 19.25 36.71
N LEU A 404 -11.24 19.80 35.70
CA LEU A 404 -9.83 19.54 35.41
C LEU A 404 -8.92 20.53 36.15
N ASP A 405 -7.67 20.12 36.38
CA ASP A 405 -6.68 20.89 37.14
C ASP A 405 -6.34 22.23 36.46
N GLU A 406 -6.03 23.24 37.26
CA GLU A 406 -5.60 24.57 36.80
C GLU A 406 -4.27 24.50 36.01
N THR A 407 -3.45 23.47 36.20
CA THR A 407 -2.20 23.29 35.45
C THR A 407 -2.35 22.51 34.14
N GLY A 408 -3.53 21.94 33.90
CA GLY A 408 -3.85 21.10 32.76
C GLY A 408 -3.89 21.80 31.40
N GLY A 409 -3.83 21.02 30.32
CA GLY A 409 -3.81 21.52 28.94
C GLY A 409 -5.03 22.36 28.60
N VAL A 410 -6.22 21.94 29.04
CA VAL A 410 -7.47 22.68 28.86
C VAL A 410 -7.40 24.06 29.51
N ASN A 411 -6.89 24.16 30.73
CA ASN A 411 -6.79 25.45 31.40
C ASN A 411 -5.74 26.35 30.73
N GLN A 412 -4.64 25.79 30.24
CA GLN A 412 -3.67 26.53 29.43
C GLN A 412 -4.30 27.08 28.14
N MET A 413 -5.19 26.34 27.47
CA MET A 413 -5.94 26.87 26.32
C MET A 413 -6.92 27.98 26.73
N ARG A 414 -7.60 27.87 27.87
CA ARG A 414 -8.53 28.91 28.37
C ARG A 414 -7.80 30.23 28.69
N MET A 415 -6.66 30.14 29.37
CA MET A 415 -5.89 31.31 29.80
C MET A 415 -5.02 31.89 28.68
N GLY A 416 -4.48 31.01 27.83
CA GLY A 416 -3.52 31.34 26.78
C GLY A 416 -4.13 31.58 25.40
N GLY A 417 -5.41 31.25 25.20
CA GLY A 417 -6.08 31.31 23.90
C GLY A 417 -7.53 31.81 23.98
N CYS A 418 -8.38 31.32 23.07
CA CYS A 418 -9.80 31.65 23.00
C CYS A 418 -10.67 30.52 23.55
N HIS A 419 -11.75 30.87 24.25
CA HIS A 419 -12.71 29.91 24.79
C HIS A 419 -14.15 30.40 24.67
N VAL A 420 -15.05 29.48 24.31
CA VAL A 420 -16.50 29.66 24.39
C VAL A 420 -17.05 28.63 25.38
N PRO A 421 -17.50 29.07 26.58
CA PRO A 421 -17.97 28.15 27.62
C PRO A 421 -19.14 27.28 27.19
N LYS A 422 -20.07 27.83 26.41
CA LYS A 422 -21.27 27.12 25.93
C LYS A 422 -21.49 27.40 24.46
N VAL A 423 -21.55 26.34 23.68
CA VAL A 423 -21.88 26.35 22.26
C VAL A 423 -23.14 25.53 22.09
N LYS A 424 -24.19 26.14 21.54
CA LYS A 424 -25.45 25.47 21.26
C LYS A 424 -25.32 24.59 20.01
N PRO A 425 -25.60 23.29 20.06
CA PRO A 425 -25.73 22.51 18.85
C PRO A 425 -26.91 23.00 18.01
N VAL A 426 -26.85 22.84 16.70
CA VAL A 426 -28.05 22.93 15.85
C VAL A 426 -29.00 21.77 16.18
N PHE A 427 -30.29 21.99 15.95
CA PHE A 427 -31.31 20.96 16.13
C PHE A 427 -31.47 20.14 14.84
N PRO A 428 -31.57 18.79 14.91
CA PRO A 428 -31.41 17.96 16.12
C PRO A 428 -29.95 17.93 16.60
N SER A 429 -29.73 17.87 17.92
CA SER A 429 -28.40 17.81 18.53
C SER A 429 -27.72 16.45 18.37
N ASN A 430 -27.51 16.02 17.13
CA ASN A 430 -26.86 14.78 16.75
C ASN A 430 -25.53 15.05 16.01
N CYS A 431 -24.74 13.99 15.85
CA CYS A 431 -23.43 14.06 15.20
C CYS A 431 -23.52 14.58 13.76
N PHE A 432 -24.42 14.05 12.92
CA PHE A 432 -24.50 14.44 11.52
C PHE A 432 -24.83 15.93 11.31
N SER A 433 -25.92 16.43 11.89
CA SER A 433 -26.34 17.82 11.72
C SER A 433 -25.27 18.80 12.21
N ASN A 434 -24.60 18.46 13.32
CA ASN A 434 -23.61 19.32 13.94
C ASN A 434 -22.21 19.24 13.31
N VAL A 435 -21.81 18.12 12.71
CA VAL A 435 -20.60 18.06 11.85
C VAL A 435 -20.73 19.04 10.68
N HIS A 436 -21.90 19.09 10.04
CA HIS A 436 -22.15 20.05 8.97
C HIS A 436 -22.22 21.50 9.48
N ALA A 437 -22.76 21.74 10.67
CA ALA A 437 -22.71 23.06 11.28
C ALA A 437 -21.27 23.50 11.54
N LEU A 438 -20.51 22.71 12.28
CA LEU A 438 -19.11 22.99 12.65
C LEU A 438 -18.19 23.20 11.45
N PHE A 439 -18.29 22.32 10.45
CA PHE A 439 -17.30 22.25 9.38
C PHE A 439 -17.79 22.82 8.04
N ALA A 440 -19.05 23.24 7.91
CA ALA A 440 -19.54 23.93 6.71
C ALA A 440 -20.30 25.25 7.00
N GLY A 441 -20.47 25.62 8.27
CA GLY A 441 -21.14 26.87 8.66
C GLY A 441 -22.63 26.91 8.33
N ARG A 442 -23.28 25.74 8.23
CA ARG A 442 -24.69 25.61 7.85
C ARG A 442 -25.57 25.42 9.07
N GLU A 443 -26.73 26.08 9.11
CA GLU A 443 -27.71 25.98 10.20
C GLU A 443 -28.54 24.67 10.14
N SER A 444 -27.92 23.52 9.89
CA SER A 444 -28.60 22.23 9.66
C SER A 444 -29.53 22.24 8.43
N LEU A 445 -28.94 22.21 7.23
CA LEU A 445 -29.65 22.01 5.95
C LEU A 445 -29.20 20.72 5.24
N HIS A 446 -29.10 19.61 5.97
CA HIS A 446 -29.01 18.31 5.31
C HIS A 446 -30.28 17.50 5.55
N PHE A 447 -31.08 17.46 4.50
CA PHE A 447 -32.44 16.95 4.39
C PHE A 447 -32.58 15.42 4.58
N SER A 448 -31.50 14.71 4.90
CA SER A 448 -31.49 13.25 5.05
C SER A 448 -31.95 12.78 6.41
N ASP A 449 -31.86 13.61 7.46
CA ASP A 449 -32.19 13.15 8.82
C ASP A 449 -33.65 12.74 8.96
N PHE A 450 -34.57 13.37 8.21
CA PHE A 450 -36.01 13.12 8.26
C PHE A 450 -36.61 12.81 6.90
N ASN A 451 -35.85 12.26 5.96
CA ASN A 451 -36.39 11.83 4.67
C ASN A 451 -36.15 10.32 4.50
N ALA A 452 -37.22 9.56 4.27
CA ALA A 452 -37.18 8.10 4.16
C ALA A 452 -36.32 7.57 2.97
N SER A 453 -35.85 8.45 2.08
CA SER A 453 -35.26 8.08 0.78
C SER A 453 -33.77 8.38 0.62
N THR A 454 -33.07 8.91 1.65
CA THR A 454 -31.69 9.41 1.49
C THR A 454 -30.71 8.82 2.50
N GLU A 455 -29.67 8.14 2.01
CA GLU A 455 -28.52 7.78 2.82
C GLU A 455 -27.80 9.03 3.35
N VAL A 456 -27.42 9.00 4.63
CA VAL A 456 -26.71 10.10 5.31
C VAL A 456 -25.34 10.31 4.65
N ASN A 457 -25.14 11.46 3.99
CA ASN A 457 -23.94 11.75 3.21
C ASN A 457 -23.00 12.73 3.93
N TYR A 458 -21.92 12.20 4.51
CA TYR A 458 -20.87 12.97 5.21
C TYR A 458 -19.80 13.58 4.27
N THR A 459 -19.94 13.47 2.94
CA THR A 459 -18.89 13.86 1.96
C THR A 459 -19.29 15.06 1.09
N HIS A 460 -19.78 16.13 1.70
CA HIS A 460 -20.23 17.34 0.98
C HIS A 460 -19.10 18.37 0.75
N ARG A 461 -18.98 18.94 -0.46
CA ARG A 461 -17.88 19.85 -0.85
C ARG A 461 -17.68 21.10 0.02
N ASP A 462 -18.72 21.54 0.72
CA ASP A 462 -18.64 22.70 1.61
C ASP A 462 -17.92 22.43 2.94
N LEU A 463 -17.66 21.17 3.30
CA LEU A 463 -16.94 20.86 4.54
C LEU A 463 -15.49 21.38 4.45
N LEU A 464 -14.97 21.86 5.58
CA LEU A 464 -13.69 22.55 5.70
C LEU A 464 -12.54 21.79 5.03
N TRP A 465 -12.51 20.46 5.18
CA TRP A 465 -11.47 19.62 4.58
C TRP A 465 -11.53 19.54 3.06
N TYR A 466 -12.73 19.52 2.46
CA TYR A 466 -12.87 19.55 1.00
C TYR A 466 -12.54 20.94 0.45
N ARG A 467 -12.93 22.01 1.17
CA ARG A 467 -12.52 23.38 0.83
C ARG A 467 -11.00 23.55 0.89
N ALA A 468 -10.37 23.06 1.96
CA ALA A 468 -8.91 23.08 2.10
C ALA A 468 -8.22 22.33 0.97
N ALA A 469 -8.66 21.10 0.66
CA ALA A 469 -8.09 20.34 -0.46
C ALA A 469 -8.29 21.04 -1.81
N ALA A 470 -9.46 21.65 -2.05
CA ALA A 470 -9.74 22.40 -3.28
C ALA A 470 -8.85 23.64 -3.44
N GLU A 471 -8.52 24.32 -2.34
CA GLU A 471 -7.56 25.44 -2.29
C GLU A 471 -6.09 24.97 -2.26
N GLY A 472 -5.83 23.67 -2.48
CA GLY A 472 -4.49 23.11 -2.59
C GLY A 472 -3.78 22.82 -1.28
N LYS A 473 -4.47 22.89 -0.13
CA LYS A 473 -3.93 22.49 1.18
C LYS A 473 -3.95 20.97 1.35
N ASN A 474 -2.94 20.43 2.03
CA ASN A 474 -2.86 19.02 2.38
C ASN A 474 -3.67 18.73 3.65
N VAL A 475 -4.57 17.76 3.59
CA VAL A 475 -5.53 17.46 4.66
C VAL A 475 -5.41 16.02 5.14
N ASN A 476 -5.27 15.82 6.46
CA ASN A 476 -5.31 14.51 7.10
C ASN A 476 -6.50 14.41 8.07
N LEU A 477 -7.39 13.46 7.83
CA LEU A 477 -8.51 13.11 8.71
C LEU A 477 -8.22 11.79 9.41
N TYR A 478 -8.38 11.74 10.74
CA TYR A 478 -8.10 10.54 11.54
C TYR A 478 -9.37 10.00 12.17
N HIS A 479 -9.64 8.72 11.93
CA HIS A 479 -10.65 7.87 12.59
C HIS A 479 -12.12 8.18 12.31
N PHE A 480 -12.42 8.98 11.30
CA PHE A 480 -13.81 9.25 10.91
C PHE A 480 -14.54 7.98 10.41
N PRO A 481 -15.84 7.84 10.70
CA PRO A 481 -16.64 6.66 10.32
C PRO A 481 -16.90 6.57 8.81
N PHE A 482 -16.71 7.66 8.06
CA PHE A 482 -16.98 7.76 6.61
C PHE A 482 -15.72 7.73 5.73
N CYS A 483 -14.54 7.41 6.28
CA CYS A 483 -13.29 7.36 5.48
C CYS A 483 -13.30 6.30 4.36
N SER A 484 -14.23 5.33 4.37
CA SER A 484 -14.38 4.35 3.28
C SER A 484 -15.07 4.99 2.07
N GLY A 485 -14.29 5.56 1.15
CA GLY A 485 -14.80 6.11 -0.11
C GLY A 485 -14.24 7.48 -0.48
N VAL A 486 -13.41 8.10 0.36
CA VAL A 486 -12.82 9.42 0.07
C VAL A 486 -11.57 9.26 -0.80
N ILE A 487 -11.67 9.63 -2.07
CA ILE A 487 -10.54 9.69 -3.01
C ILE A 487 -10.53 11.08 -3.65
N GLU A 488 -10.08 12.08 -2.88
CA GLU A 488 -9.82 13.43 -3.41
C GLU A 488 -8.35 13.77 -3.26
N LYS A 489 -7.77 14.39 -4.29
CA LYS A 489 -6.35 14.76 -4.33
C LYS A 489 -6.06 15.79 -3.24
N GLY A 490 -5.12 15.49 -2.35
CA GLY A 490 -4.77 16.36 -1.22
C GLY A 490 -5.52 16.05 0.08
N LEU A 491 -6.46 15.10 0.09
CA LEU A 491 -7.18 14.65 1.28
C LEU A 491 -6.88 13.18 1.56
N ASN A 492 -6.33 12.90 2.74
CA ASN A 492 -6.05 11.56 3.23
C ASN A 492 -6.90 11.27 4.47
N CYS A 493 -7.73 10.22 4.41
CA CYS A 493 -8.65 9.84 5.49
C CYS A 493 -8.26 8.47 6.04
N ILE A 494 -7.76 8.42 7.28
CA ILE A 494 -7.34 7.20 7.95
C ILE A 494 -8.55 6.58 8.66
N PRO A 495 -9.09 5.44 8.19
CA PRO A 495 -10.30 4.87 8.75
C PRO A 495 -10.06 4.28 10.14
N ARG A 496 -11.11 4.28 10.96
CA ARG A 496 -11.16 3.49 12.19
C ARG A 496 -11.02 2.00 11.87
N ARG A 497 -10.20 1.26 12.62
CA ARG A 497 -10.14 -0.21 12.54
C ARG A 497 -11.05 -0.81 13.62
N LYS A 498 -12.05 -1.60 13.20
CA LYS A 498 -13.14 -2.18 14.03
C LYS A 498 -12.68 -2.89 15.33
N TYR A 499 -11.41 -3.29 15.44
CA TYR A 499 -10.86 -4.03 16.58
C TYR A 499 -9.61 -3.41 17.22
N ARG A 500 -9.21 -2.19 16.83
CA ARG A 500 -8.01 -1.54 17.36
C ARG A 500 -8.37 -0.14 17.85
N LYS A 501 -8.37 0.07 19.17
CA LYS A 501 -8.40 1.40 19.77
C LYS A 501 -7.03 2.05 19.56
N TYR A 502 -6.99 3.23 18.94
CA TYR A 502 -5.78 4.02 18.81
C TYR A 502 -5.70 4.98 20.00
N PRO A 503 -4.62 5.00 20.78
CA PRO A 503 -4.48 5.93 21.89
C PRO A 503 -4.50 7.39 21.40
N LEU A 504 -5.36 8.23 21.98
CA LEU A 504 -5.53 9.64 21.61
C LEU A 504 -4.19 10.40 21.54
N LYS A 505 -3.36 10.29 22.58
CA LYS A 505 -2.03 10.89 22.67
C LYS A 505 -1.13 10.53 21.47
N SER A 506 -1.11 9.27 21.07
CA SER A 506 -0.29 8.83 19.91
C SER A 506 -0.82 9.38 18.59
N THR A 507 -2.14 9.48 18.44
CA THR A 507 -2.76 10.01 17.23
C THR A 507 -2.55 11.52 17.12
N LEU A 508 -2.73 12.28 18.20
CA LEU A 508 -2.44 13.70 18.25
C LEU A 508 -0.96 13.99 17.99
N ALA A 509 -0.04 13.20 18.56
CA ALA A 509 1.39 13.32 18.26
C ALA A 509 1.70 13.07 16.77
N THR A 510 1.05 12.09 16.15
CA THR A 510 1.20 11.80 14.71
C THR A 510 0.67 12.95 13.85
N ALA A 511 -0.50 13.49 14.20
CA ALA A 511 -1.11 14.62 13.51
C ALA A 511 -0.28 15.91 13.66
N LEU A 512 0.22 16.19 14.87
CA LEU A 512 1.11 17.31 15.14
C LEU A 512 2.41 17.19 14.35
N HIS A 513 3.04 16.01 14.33
CA HIS A 513 4.25 15.77 13.55
C HIS A 513 4.04 15.93 12.03
N SER A 514 2.86 15.58 11.51
CA SER A 514 2.56 15.80 10.09
C SER A 514 2.40 17.29 9.74
N LEU A 515 1.88 18.09 10.69
CA LEU A 515 1.84 19.55 10.60
C LEU A 515 3.27 20.11 10.67
N ILE A 516 4.08 19.75 11.67
CA ILE A 516 5.48 20.20 11.86
C ILE A 516 6.31 19.99 10.59
N ASN A 517 6.21 18.78 9.99
CA ASN A 517 6.94 18.45 8.77
C ASN A 517 6.38 19.09 7.49
N LYS A 518 5.34 19.95 7.61
CA LYS A 518 4.68 20.64 6.49
C LYS A 518 4.12 19.69 5.43
N THR A 519 3.84 18.45 5.84
CA THR A 519 3.16 17.44 5.01
C THR A 519 1.63 17.55 5.10
N THR A 520 1.15 18.36 6.02
CA THR A 520 -0.26 18.60 6.31
C THR A 520 -0.44 20.05 6.69
N ASP A 521 -1.51 20.66 6.18
CA ASP A 521 -1.94 22.02 6.52
C ASP A 521 -3.14 21.97 7.48
N LEU A 522 -4.04 20.99 7.31
CA LEU A 522 -5.19 20.74 8.17
C LEU A 522 -5.18 19.29 8.65
N ALA A 523 -5.13 19.08 9.96
CA ALA A 523 -5.29 17.78 10.58
C ALA A 523 -6.54 17.76 11.48
N VAL A 524 -7.43 16.78 11.31
CA VAL A 524 -8.62 16.62 12.16
C VAL A 524 -8.64 15.23 12.79
N VAL A 525 -8.61 15.17 14.11
CA VAL A 525 -8.62 13.93 14.88
C VAL A 525 -9.99 13.75 15.52
N TYR A 526 -10.75 12.76 15.06
CA TYR A 526 -12.03 12.38 15.65
C TYR A 526 -11.84 11.39 16.79
N TYR A 527 -12.49 11.65 17.93
CA TYR A 527 -12.40 10.82 19.14
C TYR A 527 -13.78 10.64 19.79
N GLU A 528 -14.24 9.39 19.82
CA GLU A 528 -15.63 8.99 20.13
C GLU A 528 -15.85 8.51 21.57
N GLU A 529 -14.80 8.42 22.39
CA GLU A 529 -14.87 7.67 23.66
C GLU A 529 -15.82 8.31 24.69
N ILE A 530 -15.99 9.64 24.65
CA ILE A 530 -16.90 10.36 25.54
C ILE A 530 -18.35 10.01 25.20
N ASP A 531 -18.73 10.09 23.93
CA ASP A 531 -20.07 9.70 23.46
C ASP A 531 -20.37 8.22 23.73
N GLU A 532 -19.44 7.30 23.41
CA GLU A 532 -19.58 5.86 23.67
C GLU A 532 -19.86 5.59 25.16
N LYS A 533 -19.10 6.23 26.06
CA LYS A 533 -19.29 6.12 27.51
C LYS A 533 -20.61 6.76 27.96
N GLY A 534 -20.95 7.92 27.42
CA GLY A 534 -22.18 8.65 27.71
C GLY A 534 -23.41 7.79 27.44
N HIS A 535 -23.47 7.18 26.26
CA HIS A 535 -24.54 6.25 25.90
C HIS A 535 -24.59 5.02 26.81
N LEU A 536 -23.45 4.42 27.13
CA LEU A 536 -23.38 3.19 27.93
C LEU A 536 -23.74 3.40 29.41
N ARG A 537 -23.30 4.50 30.00
CA ARG A 537 -23.26 4.65 31.47
C ARG A 537 -23.92 5.92 32.01
N GLY A 538 -24.14 6.93 31.17
CA GLY A 538 -24.77 8.20 31.53
C GLY A 538 -23.83 9.41 31.39
N SER A 539 -24.37 10.61 31.56
CA SER A 539 -23.71 11.90 31.31
C SER A 539 -23.07 12.56 32.54
N SER A 540 -22.99 11.86 33.66
CA SER A 540 -22.37 12.38 34.88
C SER A 540 -20.85 12.51 34.74
N MET A 541 -20.25 13.49 35.43
CA MET A 541 -18.79 13.65 35.45
C MET A 541 -18.08 12.42 36.06
N ASP A 542 -18.69 11.77 37.06
CA ASP A 542 -18.13 10.55 37.68
C ASP A 542 -17.86 9.46 36.64
N VAL A 543 -18.79 9.26 35.68
CA VAL A 543 -18.63 8.32 34.56
C VAL A 543 -17.47 8.72 33.65
N MET A 544 -17.31 10.02 33.39
CA MET A 544 -16.24 10.54 32.53
C MET A 544 -14.85 10.47 33.21
N MET A 545 -14.80 10.49 34.54
CA MET A 545 -13.57 10.31 35.32
C MET A 545 -13.14 8.84 35.45
N GLU A 546 -14.01 7.86 35.21
CA GLU A 546 -13.63 6.45 35.26
C GLU A 546 -12.50 6.11 34.28
N ASN A 547 -11.53 5.31 34.73
CA ASN A 547 -10.32 4.99 33.97
C ASN A 547 -9.53 6.22 33.48
N ASP A 548 -9.66 7.34 34.18
CA ASP A 548 -8.93 8.59 33.92
C ASP A 548 -9.16 9.15 32.51
N THR A 549 -10.34 8.93 31.90
CA THR A 549 -10.58 9.36 30.51
C THR A 549 -10.41 10.85 30.33
N MET A 550 -11.03 11.69 31.18
CA MET A 550 -10.87 13.15 31.08
C MET A 550 -9.44 13.61 31.36
N PHE A 551 -8.73 12.99 32.30
CA PHE A 551 -7.32 13.29 32.57
C PHE A 551 -6.41 12.93 31.38
N LYS A 552 -6.65 11.80 30.71
CA LYS A 552 -5.89 11.40 29.51
C LYS A 552 -6.12 12.33 28.33
N ILE A 553 -7.34 12.86 28.20
CA ILE A 553 -7.67 13.87 27.19
C ILE A 553 -6.92 15.17 27.51
N ASP A 554 -6.97 15.62 28.76
CA ASP A 554 -6.29 16.84 29.20
C ASP A 554 -4.76 16.74 29.07
N GLU A 555 -4.16 15.61 29.42
CA GLU A 555 -2.73 15.33 29.22
C GLU A 555 -2.34 15.39 27.73
N ALA A 556 -3.16 14.78 26.86
CA ALA A 556 -2.89 14.79 25.43
C ALA A 556 -3.06 16.20 24.80
N ILE A 557 -3.96 17.02 25.35
CA ILE A 557 -4.11 18.44 24.99
C ILE A 557 -2.88 19.22 25.44
N LEU A 558 -2.41 18.97 26.67
CA LEU A 558 -1.25 19.64 27.26
C LEU A 558 0.01 19.44 26.40
N ASP A 559 0.30 18.19 25.98
CA ASP A 559 1.45 17.88 25.12
C ASP A 559 1.47 18.75 23.83
N VAL A 560 0.30 18.98 23.23
CA VAL A 560 0.18 19.78 22.00
C VAL A 560 0.36 21.28 22.30
N VAL A 561 -0.26 21.76 23.38
CA VAL A 561 -0.19 23.18 23.78
C VAL A 561 1.24 23.57 24.16
N GLU A 562 1.93 22.74 24.92
CA GLU A 562 3.34 22.95 25.29
C GLU A 562 4.23 23.03 24.06
N TYR A 563 4.06 22.10 23.11
CA TYR A 563 4.81 22.14 21.85
C TYR A 563 4.61 23.46 21.09
N ILE A 564 3.35 23.89 20.90
CA ILE A 564 3.03 25.12 20.17
C ILE A 564 3.59 26.35 20.90
N LYS A 565 3.57 26.34 22.23
CA LYS A 565 4.11 27.41 23.08
C LYS A 565 5.64 27.52 22.97
N GLU A 566 6.34 26.39 22.88
CA GLU A 566 7.80 26.34 22.75
C GLU A 566 8.29 26.65 21.33
N HIS A 567 7.43 26.48 20.31
CA HIS A 567 7.78 26.63 18.89
C HIS A 567 6.84 27.61 18.15
N PRO A 568 6.75 28.89 18.57
CA PRO A 568 5.85 29.87 17.96
C PRO A 568 6.15 30.12 16.47
N GLU A 569 7.38 29.91 16.02
CA GLU A 569 7.81 30.02 14.62
C GLU A 569 7.16 29.00 13.68
N GLU A 570 6.59 27.91 14.22
CA GLU A 570 5.89 26.91 13.42
C GLU A 570 4.48 27.37 12.98
N ASN A 571 3.94 28.48 13.47
CA ASN A 571 2.62 28.99 13.03
C ASN A 571 1.49 27.93 13.04
N ILE A 572 1.46 27.09 14.08
CA ILE A 572 0.46 26.03 14.27
C ILE A 572 -0.66 26.53 15.19
N ASN A 573 -1.89 26.42 14.72
CA ASN A 573 -3.11 26.66 15.47
C ASN A 573 -3.71 25.34 15.93
N PHE A 574 -4.32 25.33 17.11
CA PHE A 574 -4.97 24.15 17.68
C PHE A 574 -6.37 24.51 18.19
N ALA A 575 -7.38 23.74 17.78
CA ALA A 575 -8.76 23.92 18.21
C ALA A 575 -9.35 22.62 18.74
N ILE A 576 -10.20 22.73 19.76
CA ILE A 576 -11.02 21.66 20.30
C ILE A 576 -12.47 22.01 20.00
N VAL A 577 -13.15 21.10 19.30
CA VAL A 577 -14.55 21.23 18.90
C VAL A 577 -15.32 19.98 19.32
N SER A 578 -16.63 20.12 19.42
CA SER A 578 -17.54 19.03 19.69
C SER A 578 -18.90 19.35 19.07
N ASP A 579 -19.64 18.31 18.73
CA ASP A 579 -20.90 18.33 18.00
C ASP A 579 -22.11 18.50 18.90
N HIS A 580 -22.16 17.78 20.03
CA HIS A 580 -23.23 17.85 21.00
C HIS A 580 -22.79 17.46 22.40
N GLY A 581 -23.65 17.73 23.39
CA GLY A 581 -23.56 17.17 24.72
C GLY A 581 -24.30 15.83 24.87
N MET A 582 -24.62 15.48 26.12
CA MET A 582 -25.23 14.19 26.48
C MET A 582 -26.11 14.35 27.74
N MET A 583 -27.28 13.70 27.75
CA MET A 583 -28.23 13.74 28.88
C MET A 583 -28.65 12.32 29.28
N ASP A 584 -28.79 12.08 30.59
CA ASP A 584 -29.43 10.86 31.09
C ASP A 584 -30.93 10.85 30.77
N PHE A 585 -31.46 9.70 30.35
CA PHE A 585 -32.90 9.52 30.16
C PHE A 585 -33.49 8.54 31.18
N ASN A 586 -34.71 8.85 31.62
CA ASN A 586 -35.40 8.17 32.71
C ASN A 586 -36.48 7.19 32.24
N GLY A 587 -36.85 7.21 30.96
CA GLY A 587 -37.85 6.30 30.44
C GLY A 587 -38.16 6.47 28.95
N PHE A 588 -38.96 5.54 28.45
CA PHE A 588 -39.45 5.53 27.08
C PHE A 588 -40.89 6.02 27.01
N VAL A 589 -41.22 6.69 25.91
CA VAL A 589 -42.57 7.10 25.53
C VAL A 589 -42.96 6.25 24.35
N THR A 590 -43.85 5.29 24.60
CA THR A 590 -44.40 4.41 23.58
C THR A 590 -45.37 5.20 22.69
N ILE A 591 -44.99 5.53 21.46
CA ILE A 591 -45.77 6.44 20.59
C ILE A 591 -46.87 5.73 19.79
N ASP A 592 -46.76 4.42 19.55
CA ASP A 592 -47.75 3.63 18.81
C ASP A 592 -49.05 3.36 19.58
N VAL A 593 -49.17 3.88 20.81
CA VAL A 593 -50.45 3.98 21.52
C VAL A 593 -51.27 5.22 21.13
N PHE A 594 -50.63 6.21 20.46
CA PHE A 594 -51.25 7.48 20.08
C PHE A 594 -51.73 7.50 18.62
N PHE A 595 -51.62 6.41 17.88
CA PHE A 595 -52.13 6.33 16.51
C PHE A 595 -52.52 4.89 16.16
N LEU A 596 -53.25 4.73 15.06
CA LEU A 596 -53.50 3.41 14.46
C LEU A 596 -52.48 3.20 13.35
N TRP A 597 -51.87 2.02 13.29
CA TRP A 597 -50.89 1.69 12.24
C TRP A 597 -51.42 1.85 10.82
N ARG A 598 -52.74 1.72 10.60
CA ARG A 598 -53.37 1.93 9.28
C ARG A 598 -53.45 3.42 8.87
N ASP A 599 -53.31 4.34 9.83
CA ASP A 599 -53.38 5.79 9.61
C ASP A 599 -51.96 6.36 9.36
N VAL A 600 -50.91 5.53 9.47
CA VAL A 600 -49.50 5.91 9.34
C VAL A 600 -48.87 5.15 8.17
N GLU A 601 -48.33 5.89 7.20
CA GLU A 601 -47.65 5.31 6.04
C GLU A 601 -46.25 4.82 6.41
N HIS A 602 -45.44 5.69 7.01
CA HIS A 602 -44.09 5.36 7.50
C HIS A 602 -43.67 6.30 8.63
N ILE A 603 -42.70 5.82 9.42
CA ILE A 603 -42.06 6.57 10.51
C ILE A 603 -40.56 6.57 10.26
N VAL A 604 -39.94 7.74 10.41
CA VAL A 604 -38.49 7.95 10.28
C VAL A 604 -37.91 8.35 11.63
N ASN A 605 -36.86 7.64 12.05
CA ASN A 605 -36.17 7.75 13.35
C ASN A 605 -37.05 7.42 14.58
N LEU A 606 -36.35 7.11 15.68
CA LEU A 606 -36.88 7.05 17.05
C LEU A 606 -35.85 7.59 18.04
N GLY A 607 -36.17 7.59 19.34
CA GLY A 607 -35.29 8.14 20.36
C GLY A 607 -35.60 9.62 20.64
N SER A 608 -34.69 10.53 20.31
CA SER A 608 -34.84 11.95 20.65
C SER A 608 -35.75 12.73 19.71
N VAL A 609 -36.17 12.13 18.59
CA VAL A 609 -37.06 12.73 17.61
C VAL A 609 -37.66 11.65 16.69
N ALA A 610 -38.92 11.80 16.28
CA ALA A 610 -39.56 10.91 15.30
C ALA A 610 -40.38 11.72 14.28
N GLY A 611 -40.20 11.42 13.00
CA GLY A 611 -41.01 11.95 11.91
C GLY A 611 -42.09 10.95 11.49
N ILE A 612 -43.34 11.42 11.33
CA ILE A 612 -44.49 10.57 10.98
C ILE A 612 -45.19 11.10 9.73
N TRP A 613 -45.39 10.21 8.75
CA TRP A 613 -46.18 10.46 7.55
C TRP A 613 -47.56 9.78 7.65
N PRO A 614 -48.66 10.53 7.51
CA PRO A 614 -50.00 9.96 7.49
C PRO A 614 -50.25 9.20 6.19
N THR A 615 -51.06 8.15 6.26
CA THR A 615 -51.67 7.57 5.05
C THR A 615 -52.66 8.59 4.45
N ASN A 616 -52.69 8.69 3.12
CA ASN A 616 -53.54 9.64 2.39
C ASN A 616 -55.00 9.60 2.89
N GLY A 617 -55.52 10.75 3.33
CA GLY A 617 -56.88 10.91 3.87
C GLY A 617 -57.02 10.66 5.38
N SER A 618 -55.93 10.32 6.08
CA SER A 618 -55.91 10.07 7.53
C SER A 618 -55.29 11.22 8.34
N GLU A 619 -54.91 12.33 7.72
CA GLU A 619 -54.17 13.45 8.33
C GLU A 619 -54.90 14.00 9.57
N ASN A 620 -56.18 14.32 9.42
CA ASN A 620 -56.99 14.88 10.51
C ASN A 620 -57.20 13.87 11.67
N SER A 621 -57.36 12.58 11.36
CA SER A 621 -57.51 11.52 12.37
C SER A 621 -56.21 11.36 13.15
N LEU A 622 -55.08 11.28 12.44
CA LEU A 622 -53.77 11.11 13.04
C LEU A 622 -53.40 12.30 13.93
N GLU A 623 -53.55 13.52 13.42
CA GLU A 623 -53.25 14.73 14.17
C GLU A 623 -54.09 14.84 15.45
N TRP A 624 -55.39 14.55 15.37
CA TRP A 624 -56.26 14.56 16.54
C TRP A 624 -55.77 13.59 17.63
N ARG A 625 -55.35 12.38 17.26
CA ARG A 625 -54.84 11.40 18.23
C ARG A 625 -53.48 11.80 18.80
N LEU A 626 -52.56 12.30 17.96
CA LEU A 626 -51.26 12.80 18.40
C LEU A 626 -51.39 14.02 19.34
N ARG A 627 -52.48 14.78 19.22
CA ARG A 627 -52.81 15.91 20.11
C ARG A 627 -53.48 15.51 21.43
N SER A 628 -53.64 14.22 21.72
CA SER A 628 -54.24 13.75 22.97
C SER A 628 -53.53 14.29 24.23
N PRO A 629 -54.26 14.54 25.33
CA PRO A 629 -53.69 14.91 26.62
C PRO A 629 -52.83 13.78 27.21
N ASN A 630 -51.96 14.10 28.18
CA ASN A 630 -51.01 13.17 28.84
C ASN A 630 -49.86 12.63 27.97
N ARG A 631 -49.54 13.30 26.85
CA ARG A 631 -48.31 13.02 26.10
C ARG A 631 -47.07 13.56 26.81
N ARG A 632 -45.95 12.84 26.68
CA ARG A 632 -44.60 13.25 27.15
C ARG A 632 -43.72 13.73 25.99
N PHE A 633 -44.34 14.24 24.94
CA PHE A 633 -43.70 14.79 23.76
C PHE A 633 -44.45 16.01 23.25
N ASN A 634 -43.73 16.90 22.57
CA ASN A 634 -44.26 17.98 21.77
C ASN A 634 -44.52 17.49 20.35
N LEU A 635 -45.64 17.94 19.79
CA LEU A 635 -46.01 17.71 18.39
C LEU A 635 -45.76 19.00 17.62
N TYR A 636 -44.91 18.93 16.61
CA TYR A 636 -44.64 20.02 15.68
C TYR A 636 -45.08 19.65 14.27
N THR A 637 -45.51 20.66 13.53
CA THR A 637 -45.69 20.60 12.08
C THR A 637 -44.66 21.54 11.45
N PRO A 638 -44.47 21.50 10.12
CA PRO A 638 -43.59 22.45 9.44
C PRO A 638 -43.93 23.93 9.70
N LYS A 639 -45.16 24.24 10.15
CA LYS A 639 -45.60 25.60 10.50
C LYS A 639 -45.35 25.98 11.96
N THR A 640 -45.18 25.01 12.86
CA THR A 640 -45.15 25.26 14.31
C THR A 640 -43.81 24.93 14.96
N LEU A 641 -42.85 24.38 14.22
CA LEU A 641 -41.52 24.07 14.72
C LEU A 641 -40.79 25.37 15.15
N PRO A 642 -40.13 25.43 16.31
CA PRO A 642 -39.36 26.61 16.74
C PRO A 642 -38.08 26.74 15.93
N GLY A 643 -37.77 27.93 15.43
CA GLY A 643 -36.56 28.23 14.64
C GLY A 643 -36.83 28.47 13.15
N ASN A 644 -36.08 29.39 12.54
CA ASN A 644 -36.32 29.88 11.17
C ASN A 644 -35.38 29.22 10.15
N ALA A 645 -35.49 27.91 9.86
CA ALA A 645 -34.58 27.33 8.86
C ALA A 645 -35.01 26.05 8.12
N TRP A 646 -36.18 25.47 8.36
CA TRP A 646 -36.55 24.22 7.68
C TRP A 646 -37.51 24.46 6.51
N PRO A 647 -37.17 24.06 5.26
CA PRO A 647 -38.10 24.12 4.15
C PRO A 647 -39.31 23.22 4.41
N SER A 648 -40.53 23.75 4.24
CA SER A 648 -41.76 23.01 4.57
C SER A 648 -41.99 21.74 3.75
N SER A 649 -41.32 21.59 2.60
CA SER A 649 -41.43 20.43 1.70
C SER A 649 -40.63 19.22 2.14
N GLU A 650 -39.72 19.36 3.12
CA GLU A 650 -38.71 18.33 3.47
C GLU A 650 -38.80 17.86 4.93
N LEU A 651 -39.77 18.39 5.68
CA LEU A 651 -40.10 17.94 7.02
C LEU A 651 -41.22 16.90 6.99
N ALA A 652 -41.17 15.98 7.97
CA ALA A 652 -42.33 15.16 8.29
C ALA A 652 -43.57 16.04 8.53
N PRO A 653 -44.76 15.65 8.03
CA PRO A 653 -46.01 16.34 8.34
C PRO A 653 -46.22 16.50 9.85
N TYR A 654 -45.79 15.50 10.63
CA TYR A 654 -45.79 15.50 12.09
C TYR A 654 -44.42 15.10 12.63
N LEU A 655 -43.82 15.98 13.43
CA LEU A 655 -42.56 15.74 14.14
C LEU A 655 -42.84 15.63 15.64
N LEU A 656 -42.42 14.53 16.25
CA LEU A 656 -42.53 14.29 17.68
C LEU A 656 -41.17 14.54 18.33
N ILE A 657 -41.14 15.41 19.34
CA ILE A 657 -39.94 15.67 20.15
C ILE A 657 -40.29 15.36 21.61
N PRO A 658 -39.69 14.35 22.26
CA PRO A 658 -39.95 14.02 23.65
C PRO A 658 -39.53 15.16 24.59
N PHE A 659 -40.13 15.22 25.77
CA PHE A 659 -39.60 16.08 26.84
C PHE A 659 -38.20 15.61 27.24
N PRO A 660 -37.31 16.53 27.68
CA PRO A 660 -35.97 16.15 28.14
C PRO A 660 -36.00 15.00 29.15
N GLY A 661 -35.13 14.02 28.96
CA GLY A 661 -35.06 12.80 29.77
C GLY A 661 -36.01 11.68 29.35
N TYR A 662 -36.68 11.79 28.20
CA TYR A 662 -37.50 10.73 27.61
C TYR A 662 -37.07 10.40 26.19
N LEU A 663 -37.22 9.15 25.77
CA LEU A 663 -37.00 8.70 24.40
C LEU A 663 -38.27 8.12 23.78
N LEU A 664 -38.50 8.34 22.50
CA LEU A 664 -39.62 7.79 21.74
C LEU A 664 -39.32 6.34 21.34
N HIS A 665 -40.32 5.46 21.48
CA HIS A 665 -40.23 4.03 21.17
C HIS A 665 -41.58 3.52 20.63
N VAL A 666 -41.60 2.38 19.96
CA VAL A 666 -42.83 1.68 19.51
C VAL A 666 -42.81 0.23 19.96
N ASN A 667 -43.95 -0.33 20.36
CA ASN A 667 -44.02 -1.74 20.76
C ASN A 667 -43.88 -2.72 19.59
N TYR A 668 -44.29 -2.29 18.40
CA TYR A 668 -44.23 -3.08 17.18
C TYR A 668 -43.38 -2.36 16.14
N TYR A 669 -42.38 -3.04 15.57
CA TYR A 669 -41.52 -2.55 14.51
C TYR A 669 -41.97 -3.14 13.15
N PRO A 670 -42.86 -2.46 12.40
CA PRO A 670 -43.28 -2.91 11.08
C PRO A 670 -42.18 -2.68 10.03
N ASN A 671 -42.33 -3.31 8.86
CA ASN A 671 -41.45 -3.10 7.70
C ASN A 671 -41.49 -1.67 7.13
N SER A 672 -42.42 -0.82 7.55
CA SER A 672 -42.56 0.60 7.15
C SER A 672 -41.74 1.56 8.04
N PHE A 673 -40.74 1.03 8.75
CA PHE A 673 -39.89 1.78 9.66
C PHE A 673 -38.51 2.01 9.05
N ALA A 674 -38.07 3.26 9.00
CA ALA A 674 -36.72 3.64 8.59
C ALA A 674 -36.01 4.32 9.77
N ASP A 675 -35.17 3.58 10.48
CA ASP A 675 -34.25 4.16 11.47
C ASP A 675 -32.92 4.43 10.81
N HIS A 676 -32.56 5.71 10.66
CA HIS A 676 -31.22 6.06 10.22
C HIS A 676 -30.18 5.79 11.30
N PHE A 677 -30.61 5.56 12.55
CA PHE A 677 -29.78 5.16 13.67
C PHE A 677 -29.91 3.66 13.89
N ASN A 678 -28.89 2.90 13.51
CA ASN A 678 -28.92 1.43 13.57
C ASN A 678 -29.28 0.92 14.99
N PRO A 679 -30.43 0.24 15.18
CA PRO A 679 -30.84 -0.26 16.50
C PRO A 679 -29.91 -1.37 17.04
N GLU A 680 -29.09 -2.02 16.21
CA GLU A 680 -28.06 -2.97 16.66
C GLU A 680 -26.82 -2.28 17.27
N LYS A 681 -26.65 -0.97 17.07
CA LYS A 681 -25.54 -0.18 17.65
C LYS A 681 -25.87 0.43 19.01
N LEU A 682 -27.15 0.55 19.36
CA LEU A 682 -27.53 1.01 20.68
C LEU A 682 -27.18 -0.07 21.71
N PRO A 683 -26.49 0.27 22.81
CA PRO A 683 -26.23 -0.69 23.86
C PRO A 683 -27.55 -1.23 24.40
N LYS A 684 -27.59 -2.51 24.78
CA LYS A 684 -28.83 -3.21 25.21
C LYS A 684 -29.63 -2.49 26.32
N LYS A 685 -28.98 -1.58 27.05
CA LYS A 685 -29.58 -0.67 28.04
C LYS A 685 -28.83 0.68 27.98
N PRO A 686 -29.16 1.59 27.05
CA PRO A 686 -28.53 2.90 27.05
C PRO A 686 -28.95 3.68 28.30
N ARG A 687 -28.10 4.58 28.77
CA ARG A 687 -28.37 5.48 29.90
C ARG A 687 -28.33 6.95 29.50
N GLY A 688 -27.39 7.31 28.63
CA GLY A 688 -27.31 8.62 28.02
C GLY A 688 -27.94 8.63 26.62
N ALA A 689 -28.51 9.77 26.25
CA ALA A 689 -28.93 10.08 24.90
C ALA A 689 -28.71 11.57 24.58
N HIS A 690 -28.64 11.86 23.30
CA HIS A 690 -28.52 13.22 22.75
C HIS A 690 -29.55 13.39 21.62
N GLY A 691 -29.55 14.54 20.94
CA GLY A 691 -30.50 14.84 19.86
C GLY A 691 -31.76 15.61 20.29
N TYR A 692 -31.80 16.12 21.52
CA TYR A 692 -32.88 16.96 22.03
C TYR A 692 -32.81 18.39 21.45
N SER A 693 -33.71 19.28 21.91
CA SER A 693 -33.67 20.71 21.55
C SER A 693 -32.34 21.34 21.92
N SER A 694 -31.85 22.26 21.08
CA SER A 694 -30.69 23.13 21.33
C SER A 694 -30.83 23.98 22.60
N ASP A 695 -32.06 24.17 23.10
CA ASP A 695 -32.30 24.88 24.36
C ASP A 695 -32.00 24.04 25.61
N VAL A 696 -31.85 22.72 25.45
CA VAL A 696 -31.46 21.84 26.55
C VAL A 696 -29.97 22.03 26.82
N GLU A 697 -29.65 22.58 27.99
CA GLU A 697 -28.28 22.90 28.40
C GLU A 697 -27.33 21.69 28.39
N ASP A 698 -27.83 20.49 28.68
CA ASP A 698 -27.04 19.25 28.61
C ASP A 698 -26.62 18.87 27.19
N MET A 699 -27.26 19.46 26.16
CA MET A 699 -26.84 19.31 24.77
C MET A 699 -25.74 20.31 24.39
N HIS A 700 -25.47 21.32 25.23
CA HIS A 700 -24.45 22.32 24.93
C HIS A 700 -23.06 21.72 25.04
N THR A 701 -22.20 22.17 24.14
CA THR A 701 -20.78 21.82 24.06
C THR A 701 -19.91 23.03 24.39
N THR A 702 -18.61 22.95 24.19
CA THR A 702 -17.64 24.04 24.38
C THR A 702 -16.69 24.14 23.18
N PHE A 703 -16.04 25.28 23.03
CA PHE A 703 -15.00 25.51 22.04
C PHE A 703 -13.75 26.08 22.71
N LEU A 704 -12.59 25.51 22.41
CA LEU A 704 -11.29 26.01 22.86
C LEU A 704 -10.39 26.16 21.65
N ALA A 705 -9.56 27.20 21.65
CA ALA A 705 -8.59 27.41 20.60
C ALA A 705 -7.31 28.06 21.14
N TYR A 706 -6.17 27.69 20.59
CA TYR A 706 -4.84 28.14 21.02
C TYR A 706 -3.90 28.23 19.83
N GLY A 707 -3.00 29.21 19.83
CA GLY A 707 -2.04 29.44 18.74
C GLY A 707 -2.08 30.87 18.21
N PRO A 708 -1.21 31.20 17.24
CA PRO A 708 -0.96 32.57 16.80
C PRO A 708 -2.14 33.26 16.11
N ALA A 709 -3.13 32.50 15.62
CA ALA A 709 -4.36 33.08 15.05
C ALA A 709 -5.39 33.51 16.11
N PHE A 710 -5.14 33.22 17.39
CA PHE A 710 -6.10 33.42 18.48
C PHE A 710 -5.55 34.42 19.51
N SER A 711 -6.39 35.34 19.97
CA SER A 711 -6.01 36.29 21.02
C SER A 711 -5.97 35.62 22.39
N GLN A 712 -4.99 35.98 23.20
CA GLN A 712 -4.83 35.45 24.55
C GLN A 712 -5.98 35.90 25.47
N GLY A 713 -6.60 34.95 26.19
CA GLY A 713 -7.67 35.21 27.17
C GLY A 713 -8.97 35.70 26.55
N CYS A 714 -9.23 35.37 25.28
CA CYS A 714 -10.44 35.77 24.58
C CYS A 714 -11.63 34.92 25.05
N GLU A 715 -12.62 35.58 25.66
CA GLU A 715 -13.89 34.98 26.03
C GLU A 715 -15.03 35.66 25.27
N ILE A 716 -15.81 34.88 24.50
CA ILE A 716 -16.93 35.41 23.72
C ILE A 716 -18.09 35.77 24.67
N LYS A 717 -18.47 37.06 24.69
CA LYS A 717 -19.45 37.61 25.63
C LYS A 717 -20.92 37.30 25.31
N ASN A 718 -21.26 37.01 24.05
CA ASN A 718 -22.63 36.68 23.63
C ASN A 718 -22.91 35.17 23.73
N LYS A 719 -22.84 34.64 24.96
CA LYS A 719 -22.87 33.19 25.24
C LYS A 719 -24.21 32.52 24.93
N ASP A 720 -25.31 33.27 24.98
CA ASP A 720 -26.65 32.68 24.92
C ASP A 720 -27.12 32.32 23.49
N ASN A 721 -26.45 32.84 22.46
CA ASN A 721 -26.81 32.66 21.04
C ASN A 721 -25.62 32.26 20.15
N PHE A 722 -24.62 31.58 20.72
CA PHE A 722 -23.49 31.04 19.95
C PHE A 722 -23.74 29.57 19.60
N PHE A 723 -23.84 29.26 18.30
CA PHE A 723 -24.16 27.91 17.82
C PHE A 723 -22.95 27.21 17.19
N THR A 724 -23.05 25.89 16.97
CA THR A 724 -22.00 25.10 16.31
C THR A 724 -21.64 25.63 14.92
N TYR A 725 -22.57 26.25 14.18
CA TYR A 725 -22.24 26.87 12.89
C TYR A 725 -21.41 28.15 13.01
N ASP A 726 -21.42 28.83 14.16
CA ASP A 726 -20.61 30.02 14.42
C ASP A 726 -19.12 29.69 14.63
N VAL A 727 -18.80 28.41 14.89
CA VAL A 727 -17.42 27.91 15.00
C VAL A 727 -16.72 27.88 13.64
N PHE A 728 -17.45 27.55 12.57
CA PHE A 728 -16.90 27.39 11.22
C PHE A 728 -16.05 28.58 10.73
N PRO A 729 -16.54 29.84 10.74
CA PRO A 729 -15.73 30.98 10.29
C PRO A 729 -14.46 31.17 11.11
N ILE A 730 -14.46 30.78 12.40
CA ILE A 730 -13.30 30.90 13.30
C ILE A 730 -12.20 29.94 12.85
N ILE A 731 -12.53 28.65 12.71
CA ILE A 731 -11.57 27.62 12.30
C ILE A 731 -11.15 27.79 10.82
N GLN A 732 -12.03 28.32 9.96
CA GLN A 732 -11.68 28.67 8.59
C GLN A 732 -10.63 29.80 8.56
N LYS A 733 -10.85 30.88 9.32
CA LYS A 733 -9.90 32.00 9.40
C LYS A 733 -8.55 31.57 9.95
N ALA A 734 -8.55 30.70 10.97
CA ALA A 734 -7.32 30.14 11.53
C ALA A 734 -6.49 29.33 10.51
N LEU A 735 -7.13 28.72 9.51
CA LEU A 735 -6.46 27.93 8.47
C LEU A 735 -5.99 28.76 7.25
N PHE A 736 -6.75 29.77 6.82
CA PHE A 736 -6.51 30.47 5.56
C PHE A 736 -5.90 31.89 5.67
N SER A 737 -5.87 32.50 6.87
CA SER A 737 -5.45 33.90 7.13
C SER A 737 -6.33 34.97 6.45
N GLU A 738 -6.53 34.90 5.14
CA GLU A 738 -7.60 35.57 4.40
C GLU A 738 -8.70 34.55 4.10
N SER A 739 -9.90 34.75 4.65
CA SER A 739 -10.96 33.74 4.52
C SER A 739 -11.52 33.72 3.09
N PRO A 740 -11.56 32.56 2.41
CA PRO A 740 -12.35 32.44 1.19
C PRO A 740 -13.82 32.80 1.48
N PRO A 741 -14.56 33.32 0.48
CA PRO A 741 -15.92 33.76 0.69
C PRO A 741 -16.75 32.67 1.35
N LEU A 742 -17.49 33.05 2.39
CA LEU A 742 -18.40 32.17 3.09
C LEU A 742 -19.42 31.59 2.09
N PRO A 743 -19.87 30.34 2.26
CA PRO A 743 -20.91 29.79 1.40
C PRO A 743 -22.11 30.72 1.37
N ALA A 744 -22.76 30.87 0.21
CA ALA A 744 -23.97 31.69 0.06
C ALA A 744 -25.12 31.27 0.99
N THR A 745 -25.02 30.09 1.59
CA THR A 745 -25.95 29.51 2.57
C THR A 745 -25.53 29.70 4.04
N SER A 746 -24.40 30.37 4.30
CA SER A 746 -23.93 30.70 5.66
C SER A 746 -24.75 31.86 6.24
N LYS A 747 -25.38 31.65 7.41
CA LYS A 747 -26.16 32.69 8.11
C LYS A 747 -25.36 33.54 9.10
N THR A 748 -24.04 33.35 9.16
CA THR A 748 -23.14 34.10 10.05
C THR A 748 -23.36 35.61 9.94
N THR A 749 -23.85 36.23 11.02
CA THR A 749 -23.84 37.68 11.16
C THR A 749 -22.40 38.16 11.36
N GLU A 750 -21.90 39.03 10.48
CA GLU A 750 -20.55 39.64 10.55
C GLU A 750 -20.23 40.26 11.93
N SER A 751 -21.25 40.55 12.75
CA SER A 751 -21.13 41.11 14.10
C SER A 751 -20.46 40.22 15.14
N ASN A 752 -20.43 38.88 14.95
CA ASN A 752 -19.79 37.97 15.91
C ASN A 752 -18.30 37.71 15.58
N ILE A 753 -17.87 37.99 14.35
CA ILE A 753 -16.49 37.76 13.87
C ILE A 753 -15.57 38.93 14.27
N THR A 754 -16.12 40.13 14.39
CA THR A 754 -15.38 41.36 14.73
C THR A 754 -14.75 41.32 16.14
N THR A 755 -15.28 40.51 17.06
CA THR A 755 -14.74 40.38 18.42
C THR A 755 -13.53 39.46 18.54
N ILE A 756 -13.18 38.72 17.48
CA ILE A 756 -12.07 37.75 17.48
C ILE A 756 -10.77 38.38 16.93
N SER A 757 -10.83 39.60 16.38
CA SER A 757 -9.65 40.26 15.81
C SER A 757 -9.44 41.72 16.21
N ASP A 758 -10.38 42.36 16.90
CA ASP A 758 -10.18 43.73 17.39
C ASP A 758 -10.66 43.89 18.83
N THR A 759 -9.73 43.80 19.78
CA THR A 759 -9.82 44.54 21.05
C THR A 759 -8.46 45.17 21.34
N THR A 760 -8.12 46.21 20.59
CA THR A 760 -7.02 47.11 20.93
C THR A 760 -7.55 48.29 21.75
N SER A 761 -6.88 48.50 22.90
CA SER A 761 -6.75 49.75 23.65
C SER A 761 -7.99 50.36 24.34
N THR A 762 -8.05 50.20 25.66
CA THR A 762 -8.45 51.31 26.53
C THR A 762 -7.18 51.91 27.13
N THR A 763 -6.65 52.93 26.46
CA THR A 763 -5.48 53.69 26.92
C THR A 763 -5.90 54.61 28.05
N THR A 764 -5.41 54.34 29.27
CA THR A 764 -5.32 55.37 30.31
C THR A 764 -4.17 56.31 29.94
N THR A 765 -4.50 57.58 29.75
CA THR A 765 -3.60 58.67 29.39
C THR A 765 -2.56 58.93 30.47
N ILE A 766 -1.27 58.70 30.18
CA ILE A 766 -0.18 59.48 30.77
C ILE A 766 0.76 59.93 29.65
N VAL A 767 0.98 61.24 29.65
CA VAL A 767 1.71 62.05 28.67
C VAL A 767 3.22 61.87 28.81
N SER A 768 3.91 61.57 27.71
CA SER A 768 5.24 62.12 27.43
C SER A 768 5.58 61.98 25.95
N THR A 769 5.96 63.11 25.34
CA THR A 769 6.34 63.29 23.94
C THR A 769 7.68 62.62 23.57
N PRO A 770 7.89 62.22 22.30
CA PRO A 770 9.09 61.52 21.84
C PRO A 770 10.18 62.48 21.31
N PRO A 771 11.47 62.11 21.30
CA PRO A 771 12.45 62.69 20.39
C PRO A 771 12.49 61.93 19.04
N LYS A 772 12.80 62.67 17.98
CA LYS A 772 12.93 62.24 16.58
C LYS A 772 14.18 61.37 16.32
N PRO A 773 14.26 60.67 15.17
CA PRO A 773 15.12 59.51 14.96
C PRO A 773 16.52 59.87 14.45
N GLU A 774 17.51 59.07 14.85
CA GLU A 774 18.78 58.94 14.14
C GLU A 774 18.77 57.66 13.30
N ALA A 775 19.20 57.81 12.04
CA ALA A 775 19.36 56.73 11.09
C ALA A 775 20.65 55.95 11.37
N ILE A 776 20.57 54.61 11.39
CA ILE A 776 21.72 53.74 11.19
C ILE A 776 21.39 52.78 10.05
N THR A 777 22.09 52.99 8.96
CA THR A 777 22.24 52.08 7.82
C THR A 777 23.06 50.86 8.23
N GLY A 778 22.55 49.67 7.95
CA GLY A 778 23.30 48.41 8.09
C GLY A 778 22.74 47.35 7.14
N THR A 779 23.25 47.31 5.92
CA THR A 779 23.13 46.16 5.02
C THR A 779 24.22 45.16 5.40
N GLU A 780 23.85 44.01 5.97
CA GLU A 780 24.79 42.88 6.08
C GLU A 780 24.84 42.13 4.74
N GLN A 781 25.97 42.26 4.05
CA GLN A 781 26.36 41.45 2.90
C GLN A 781 26.80 40.06 3.38
N LEU A 782 26.20 39.01 2.82
CA LEU A 782 26.66 37.61 2.92
C LEU A 782 28.15 37.49 2.54
N SER A 783 28.90 36.70 3.32
CA SER A 783 30.34 36.59 3.18
C SER A 783 30.73 35.82 1.91
N GLY A 784 31.82 36.22 1.25
CA GLY A 784 32.29 35.61 -0.01
C GLY A 784 32.69 34.12 0.06
N TRP A 785 32.69 33.51 1.24
CA TRP A 785 32.88 32.08 1.44
C TRP A 785 31.57 31.28 1.28
N GLU A 786 30.45 31.84 1.72
CA GLU A 786 29.13 31.19 1.60
C GLU A 786 28.68 31.16 0.13
N ILE A 787 28.96 32.23 -0.63
CA ILE A 787 28.70 32.27 -2.07
C ILE A 787 29.55 31.24 -2.82
N LYS A 788 30.82 31.03 -2.43
CA LYS A 788 31.69 30.02 -3.06
C LYS A 788 31.25 28.59 -2.76
N MET A 789 30.74 28.32 -1.57
CA MET A 789 30.14 27.04 -1.20
C MET A 789 28.86 26.76 -1.99
N VAL A 790 27.96 27.74 -2.08
CA VAL A 790 26.70 27.61 -2.82
C VAL A 790 26.96 27.43 -4.32
N VAL A 791 27.87 28.21 -4.90
CA VAL A 791 28.27 28.06 -6.31
C VAL A 791 28.96 26.70 -6.54
N GLY A 792 29.81 26.25 -5.62
CA GLY A 792 30.44 24.93 -5.69
C GLY A 792 29.44 23.77 -5.68
N VAL A 793 28.41 23.86 -4.84
CA VAL A 793 27.32 22.87 -4.77
C VAL A 793 26.46 22.92 -6.03
N ILE A 794 26.15 24.10 -6.56
CA ILE A 794 25.38 24.26 -7.80
C ILE A 794 26.15 23.69 -9.00
N VAL A 795 27.46 23.95 -9.10
CA VAL A 795 28.30 23.39 -10.16
C VAL A 795 28.42 21.87 -10.04
N ALA A 796 28.58 21.34 -8.82
CA ALA A 796 28.60 19.90 -8.58
C ALA A 796 27.25 19.25 -8.94
N ALA A 797 26.13 19.87 -8.56
CA ALA A 797 24.78 19.42 -8.92
C ALA A 797 24.57 19.48 -10.44
N PHE A 798 25.04 20.53 -11.12
CA PHE A 798 24.94 20.65 -12.57
C PHE A 798 25.77 19.59 -13.29
N VAL A 799 26.99 19.29 -12.82
CA VAL A 799 27.84 18.21 -13.35
C VAL A 799 27.20 16.85 -13.09
N ILE A 800 26.60 16.62 -11.93
CA ILE A 800 25.86 15.40 -11.61
C ILE A 800 24.61 15.28 -12.48
N ILE A 801 23.88 16.36 -12.73
CA ILE A 801 22.71 16.38 -13.65
C ILE A 801 23.15 16.16 -15.09
N LEU A 802 24.30 16.67 -15.52
CA LEU A 802 24.87 16.41 -16.85
C LEU A 802 25.32 14.96 -16.99
N LEU A 803 25.97 14.40 -15.96
CA LEU A 803 26.36 12.99 -15.93
C LEU A 803 25.15 12.07 -15.86
N ILE A 804 24.15 12.38 -15.05
CA ILE A 804 22.85 11.69 -15.01
C ILE A 804 22.13 11.91 -16.34
N GLY A 805 22.18 13.06 -16.98
CA GLY A 805 21.56 13.31 -18.29
C GLY A 805 22.25 12.53 -19.40
N LEU A 806 23.57 12.39 -19.37
CA LEU A 806 24.35 11.57 -20.27
C LEU A 806 24.12 10.07 -20.01
N VAL A 807 24.01 9.65 -18.76
CA VAL A 807 23.76 8.26 -18.34
C VAL A 807 22.29 7.88 -18.51
N THR A 808 21.35 8.79 -18.30
CA THR A 808 19.90 8.62 -18.55
C THR A 808 19.62 8.70 -20.04
N ARG A 809 20.36 9.50 -20.83
CA ARG A 809 20.37 9.33 -22.31
C ARG A 809 20.97 7.99 -22.72
N ARG A 810 21.92 7.44 -21.97
CA ARG A 810 22.51 6.10 -22.23
C ARG A 810 21.57 4.97 -21.78
N ILE A 811 20.84 5.13 -20.68
CA ILE A 811 19.85 4.20 -20.11
C ILE A 811 18.53 4.28 -20.86
N LEU A 812 18.03 5.47 -21.23
CA LEU A 812 16.94 5.60 -22.19
C LEU A 812 17.39 5.02 -23.52
N ARG A 813 18.60 5.30 -24.03
CA ARG A 813 19.11 4.55 -25.19
C ARG A 813 19.28 3.04 -24.92
N MET A 814 19.30 2.51 -23.70
CA MET A 814 19.36 1.06 -23.42
C MET A 814 17.98 0.42 -23.15
N ARG A 815 17.06 1.12 -22.47
CA ARG A 815 15.65 0.76 -22.25
C ARG A 815 14.84 0.92 -23.52
N GLN A 816 15.02 2.04 -24.22
CA GLN A 816 14.57 2.25 -25.58
C GLN A 816 15.25 1.25 -26.51
N ARG A 817 16.51 0.83 -26.34
CA ARG A 817 17.05 -0.31 -27.12
C ARG A 817 16.53 -1.69 -26.70
N GLN A 818 16.05 -1.89 -25.47
CA GLN A 818 15.42 -3.14 -25.03
C GLN A 818 13.93 -3.25 -25.40
N VAL A 819 13.26 -2.12 -25.66
CA VAL A 819 11.88 -2.08 -26.16
C VAL A 819 11.87 -1.86 -27.68
N ASP A 820 12.70 -0.95 -28.20
CA ASP A 820 12.80 -0.67 -29.65
C ASP A 820 13.63 -1.72 -30.40
N ARG A 821 14.66 -2.40 -29.89
CA ARG A 821 15.20 -3.57 -30.67
C ARG A 821 14.26 -4.77 -30.70
N ILE A 822 13.13 -4.70 -30.01
CA ILE A 822 12.06 -5.68 -30.08
C ILE A 822 10.99 -5.23 -31.09
N CYS A 823 10.88 -3.93 -31.41
CA CYS A 823 9.88 -3.38 -32.33
C CYS A 823 10.44 -2.70 -33.61
N LEU A 824 11.74 -2.39 -33.72
CA LEU A 824 12.33 -1.50 -34.74
C LEU A 824 13.40 -2.17 -35.62
N VAL A 825 13.32 -3.49 -35.81
CA VAL A 825 14.10 -4.19 -36.86
C VAL A 825 13.22 -4.53 -38.09
N GLU A 826 11.95 -4.15 -38.11
CA GLU A 826 11.17 -4.14 -39.36
C GLU A 826 11.55 -2.92 -40.22
N ASP A 827 11.67 -1.70 -39.66
CA ASP A 827 11.88 -0.51 -40.52
C ASP A 827 13.27 -0.39 -41.18
N LEU A 828 14.29 -1.14 -40.76
CA LEU A 828 15.61 -1.12 -41.44
C LEU A 828 15.88 -2.37 -42.27
N ALA A 829 15.29 -3.52 -41.92
CA ALA A 829 15.38 -4.72 -42.76
C ALA A 829 14.40 -4.64 -43.94
N ASP A 830 13.21 -4.07 -43.76
CA ASP A 830 12.27 -3.84 -44.85
C ASP A 830 12.64 -2.60 -45.67
N ALA A 831 13.33 -1.60 -45.11
CA ALA A 831 13.87 -0.49 -45.91
C ALA A 831 15.09 -0.90 -46.75
N GLU A 832 15.99 -1.77 -46.28
CA GLU A 832 17.08 -2.31 -47.12
C GLU A 832 16.57 -3.39 -48.11
N PHE A 833 15.52 -4.15 -47.77
CA PHE A 833 14.91 -5.12 -48.67
C PHE A 833 13.97 -4.47 -49.71
N GLN A 834 13.31 -3.35 -49.40
CA GLN A 834 12.52 -2.56 -50.38
C GLN A 834 13.35 -1.53 -51.15
N ALA A 835 14.40 -0.94 -50.58
CA ALA A 835 15.33 -0.10 -51.35
C ALA A 835 16.21 -0.92 -52.32
N GLY A 836 16.52 -2.17 -51.97
CA GLY A 836 17.19 -3.12 -52.87
C GLY A 836 16.30 -3.63 -54.01
N HIS A 837 14.98 -3.57 -53.88
CA HIS A 837 14.03 -4.00 -54.91
C HIS A 837 13.45 -2.87 -55.77
N TYR A 838 13.62 -1.59 -55.40
CA TYR A 838 13.23 -0.44 -56.22
C TYR A 838 14.36 0.20 -57.05
N GLN A 839 15.60 -0.30 -56.95
CA GLN A 839 16.72 0.13 -57.80
C GLN A 839 17.22 -0.94 -58.78
N GLN A 840 16.50 -2.07 -58.92
CA GLN A 840 16.93 -3.17 -59.80
C GLN A 840 15.95 -3.52 -60.93
N GLU A 841 15.00 -2.63 -61.26
CA GLU A 841 14.11 -2.80 -62.43
C GLU A 841 14.19 -1.70 -63.50
N ASP A 842 14.99 -0.64 -63.33
CA ASP A 842 15.07 0.45 -64.33
C ASP A 842 16.42 0.66 -65.03
N ASP A 843 17.41 -0.24 -64.86
CA ASP A 843 18.72 -0.04 -65.53
C ASP A 843 19.33 -1.27 -66.21
N TYR A 844 18.47 -2.10 -66.82
CA TYR A 844 18.87 -2.99 -67.92
C TYR A 844 18.44 -2.41 -69.28
N ASN A 845 18.89 -1.20 -69.60
CA ASN A 845 19.15 -0.78 -70.97
C ASN A 845 19.98 0.53 -71.05
N LYS A 846 21.28 0.46 -70.74
CA LYS A 846 22.40 1.01 -71.55
C LYS A 846 23.77 0.94 -70.85
N GLY A 847 24.66 0.14 -71.42
CA GLY A 847 26.03 0.58 -71.80
C GLY A 847 27.13 0.63 -70.73
N ASP A 848 28.00 -0.38 -70.79
CA ASP A 848 29.47 -0.37 -70.59
C ASP A 848 30.17 0.98 -70.29
N LEU A 849 31.03 1.02 -69.24
CA LEU A 849 32.49 1.20 -69.36
C LEU A 849 33.20 1.41 -67.99
N ARG A 850 34.20 0.55 -67.75
CA ARG A 850 35.38 0.58 -66.85
C ARG A 850 35.72 1.89 -66.11
N VAL A 851 36.11 1.78 -64.82
CA VAL A 851 37.49 1.79 -64.27
C VAL A 851 37.48 1.14 -62.88
#